data_AF-N8R0T6-F1
#
_entry.id   AF-N8R0T6-F1
#
_cell.length_a   1.000
_cell.length_b   1.000
_cell.length_c   1.000
_cell.angle_alpha   90.00
_cell.angle_beta   90.00
_cell.angle_gamma   90.00
#
_symmetry.space_group_name_H-M   'P 1'
#
loop_
_entity.id
_entity.type
_entity.pdbx_description
1 polymer ?
#
loop_
_entity_poly.entity_id
_entity_poly.type
_entity_poly.pdbx_seq_one_letter_code
_entity_poly.pdbx_strand_id
1 'polypeptide(L)'
;MKTQRNRLDFQHYVHRFSYGASFVWAFTGTMLVAASVAQASDMQIYAMPTAGKKTIVMMLDTSGSMGVNSGSNAINADYGVCSDRTTVQTDTGGDGSYTYTRTYCSVSHSTLSSSNYQRLKDICYNPNKNADGTYSTRTGALKCYDRMSRLQDGMFAFLNSDNPKLNEARVGLGHYSVGGSGRAGKILVTAERLGASGSDQRNTLKNAIKGLTAAGGTPTAHAYAEAAAYLMGTNTRGEAEIQKDLYKKITTQVFERYECQNSSRPYLNPVNNTCYQYNNGFVGSYQNAGYVCPPSGAPTFSNIGTSTNTTRQRCYLDGYVNNSNSNYYRSADRGCVNTAYPHFSSSNNRCYATLGFTGNTATPTTITRHEVTYYKCLDWQQTNFTNGVQYCGASSSTNSGSTTQRTGTSTSYWQNLGSTEPTDFVGDGSETVSGVVYSHTLEMQLGANADSGFDQSVAGSKDGINYISPLPAEADRVSCDGQGVYILSDGEANNSSPARSTSVISAALGSYGSNFSCPTDGLSTGTAASWHCMGELAKKLFNGGDIQTAVNKITNPVNIPIQTAFVGFGKDFNSLTQTHVQQACKLSSRTQADRDGHDACSPNQGANAVASPGYGNGGFFTTQSAEGVTNSVIAFLDNLGKAALEPLTTGAISVPADALSPSGLQPYGYLRALEPNPQSNNMIWAGNLKRYKVVLTGANAGAFAGANGTTLVYDSKGAFNKTTTDLWNSSAVYDGKSYTDGGIINLGGALSRVPMPISGQIENLSVEPKQYAYAARPNALRRLFTNVTVNGGADLTSKDDSGDLLSIPVGDADGDIPTTGISAYVLKQFTEQNTLKDFPIFVKQKLLNYLGFSVPLDEVATDLPATLTTPNAPHLAMGGSVHSFPVQLTYSGTLDASGVRTHLKCLYSHQ
;
A
#
# COMPACT_ATOMS: atom_id res chain seq x y z
N MET A 1 -31.04 87.71 -50.76
CA MET A 1 -29.91 87.56 -49.81
C MET A 1 -30.25 86.46 -48.83
N LYS A 2 -29.32 85.50 -48.65
CA LYS A 2 -29.12 84.54 -47.54
C LYS A 2 -30.29 84.34 -46.56
N THR A 3 -30.76 83.09 -46.43
CA THR A 3 -30.41 82.24 -45.26
C THR A 3 -30.95 80.82 -45.43
N GLN A 4 -30.04 79.84 -45.49
CA GLN A 4 -30.33 78.48 -45.06
C GLN A 4 -30.48 78.45 -43.53
N ARG A 5 -31.49 77.74 -43.05
CA ARG A 5 -31.50 77.11 -41.72
C ARG A 5 -32.05 75.70 -41.89
N ASN A 6 -31.16 74.74 -42.12
CA ASN A 6 -31.45 73.33 -41.87
C ASN A 6 -31.40 73.09 -40.35
N ARG A 7 -32.52 72.66 -39.78
CA ARG A 7 -32.56 71.99 -38.48
C ARG A 7 -31.96 70.59 -38.67
N LEU A 8 -30.95 70.27 -37.88
CA LEU A 8 -30.33 68.94 -37.79
C LEU A 8 -31.37 67.94 -37.23
N ASP A 9 -31.70 66.93 -38.03
CA ASP A 9 -32.56 65.82 -37.63
C ASP A 9 -31.70 64.68 -37.07
N PHE A 10 -31.89 64.41 -35.77
CA PHE A 10 -31.05 63.53 -34.95
C PHE A 10 -31.38 62.03 -35.12
N GLN A 11 -32.33 61.68 -36.00
CA GLN A 11 -32.80 60.29 -36.16
C GLN A 11 -31.94 59.42 -37.08
N HIS A 12 -31.14 60.00 -37.98
CA HIS A 12 -30.37 59.23 -38.96
C HIS A 12 -29.01 58.69 -38.45
N TYR A 13 -28.48 59.22 -37.34
CA TYR A 13 -27.17 58.82 -36.80
C TYR A 13 -27.24 57.64 -35.81
N VAL A 14 -28.37 57.44 -35.13
CA VAL A 14 -28.53 56.36 -34.13
C VAL A 14 -28.59 54.98 -34.80
N HIS A 15 -29.23 54.88 -35.98
CA HIS A 15 -29.29 53.60 -36.71
C HIS A 15 -27.92 53.15 -37.24
N ARG A 16 -27.06 54.06 -37.73
CA ARG A 16 -25.73 53.68 -38.23
C ARG A 16 -24.76 53.28 -37.10
N PHE A 17 -24.89 53.85 -35.91
CA PHE A 17 -24.12 53.42 -34.74
C PHE A 17 -24.58 52.06 -34.20
N SER A 18 -25.87 51.75 -34.24
CA SER A 18 -26.41 50.44 -33.83
C SER A 18 -25.92 49.31 -34.73
N TYR A 19 -25.90 49.49 -36.07
CA TYR A 19 -25.38 48.47 -36.98
C TYR A 19 -23.85 48.32 -36.89
N GLY A 20 -23.12 49.41 -36.65
CA GLY A 20 -21.67 49.37 -36.41
C GLY A 20 -21.30 48.63 -35.13
N ALA A 21 -22.02 48.87 -34.03
CA ALA A 21 -21.78 48.19 -32.76
C ALA A 21 -22.15 46.69 -32.82
N SER A 22 -23.25 46.32 -33.48
CA SER A 22 -23.62 44.92 -33.69
C SER A 22 -22.66 44.18 -34.61
N PHE A 23 -22.13 44.84 -35.66
CA PHE A 23 -21.13 44.23 -36.54
C PHE A 23 -19.78 44.06 -35.83
N VAL A 24 -19.35 45.05 -35.02
CA VAL A 24 -18.13 44.92 -34.22
C VAL A 24 -18.28 43.84 -33.17
N TRP A 25 -19.39 43.74 -32.44
CA TRP A 25 -19.64 42.65 -31.47
C TRP A 25 -19.76 41.27 -32.11
N ALA A 26 -20.39 41.16 -33.28
CA ALA A 26 -20.45 39.90 -34.03
C ALA A 26 -19.06 39.51 -34.58
N PHE A 27 -18.28 40.48 -35.05
CA PHE A 27 -16.96 40.24 -35.63
C PHE A 27 -15.90 39.97 -34.56
N THR A 28 -15.90 40.67 -33.41
CA THR A 28 -15.05 40.32 -32.26
C THR A 28 -15.51 39.06 -31.56
N GLY A 29 -16.81 38.78 -31.48
CA GLY A 29 -17.34 37.51 -30.99
C GLY A 29 -16.91 36.33 -31.85
N THR A 30 -16.91 36.50 -33.18
CA THR A 30 -16.46 35.46 -34.13
C THR A 30 -14.93 35.34 -34.14
N MET A 31 -14.18 36.44 -34.00
CA MET A 31 -12.71 36.38 -33.85
C MET A 31 -12.25 35.77 -32.52
N LEU A 32 -12.96 36.01 -31.41
CA LEU A 32 -12.66 35.39 -30.11
C LEU A 32 -13.01 33.89 -30.10
N VAL A 33 -14.08 33.48 -30.78
CA VAL A 33 -14.42 32.06 -30.98
C VAL A 33 -13.46 31.37 -31.96
N ALA A 34 -12.94 32.10 -32.95
CA ALA A 34 -11.94 31.58 -33.90
C ALA A 34 -10.50 31.57 -33.33
N ALA A 35 -10.17 32.40 -32.34
CA ALA A 35 -8.84 32.44 -31.72
C ALA A 35 -8.65 31.41 -30.59
N SER A 36 -9.73 30.80 -30.08
CA SER A 36 -9.67 29.80 -28.99
C SER A 36 -9.49 28.35 -29.44
N VAL A 37 -9.32 28.08 -30.73
CA VAL A 37 -9.02 26.74 -31.24
C VAL A 37 -7.50 26.58 -31.37
N ALA A 38 -6.86 26.04 -30.32
CA ALA A 38 -5.53 25.47 -30.44
C ALA A 38 -5.60 24.36 -31.50
N GLN A 39 -4.93 24.58 -32.63
CA GLN A 39 -4.98 23.71 -33.79
C GLN A 39 -4.24 22.41 -33.50
N ALA A 40 -4.99 21.31 -33.54
CA ALA A 40 -4.44 19.97 -33.54
C ALA A 40 -4.56 19.37 -34.96
N SER A 41 -3.46 18.89 -35.53
CA SER A 41 -3.44 18.13 -36.79
C SER A 41 -4.13 16.77 -36.63
N ASP A 42 -4.66 16.20 -37.72
CA ASP A 42 -5.35 14.88 -37.75
C ASP A 42 -4.53 13.73 -37.11
N MET A 43 -3.22 13.90 -36.94
CA MET A 43 -2.33 12.97 -36.23
C MET A 43 -2.59 12.90 -34.72
N GLN A 44 -3.24 13.90 -34.11
CA GLN A 44 -3.50 13.96 -32.67
C GLN A 44 -4.74 13.18 -32.21
N ILE A 45 -5.64 12.77 -33.12
CA ILE A 45 -6.66 11.76 -32.82
C ILE A 45 -6.00 10.38 -32.69
N TYR A 46 -4.94 10.13 -33.46
CA TYR A 46 -4.17 8.87 -33.44
C TYR A 46 -2.96 8.91 -32.50
N ALA A 47 -2.77 10.00 -31.75
CA ALA A 47 -1.77 10.02 -30.69
C ALA A 47 -2.18 8.99 -29.63
N MET A 48 -1.35 7.97 -29.43
CA MET A 48 -1.48 7.06 -28.28
C MET A 48 -1.61 7.94 -27.03
N PRO A 49 -2.72 7.91 -26.28
CA PRO A 49 -2.80 8.69 -25.08
C PRO A 49 -1.75 8.18 -24.11
N THR A 50 -1.13 9.12 -23.41
CA THR A 50 -0.10 8.83 -22.45
C THR A 50 -0.69 7.95 -21.36
N ALA A 51 -0.07 6.79 -21.13
CA ALA A 51 -0.41 5.88 -20.03
C ALA A 51 -0.48 6.65 -18.70
N GLY A 52 -1.34 6.22 -17.78
CA GLY A 52 -1.47 6.88 -16.47
C GLY A 52 -0.15 6.93 -15.71
N LYS A 53 -0.07 7.79 -14.69
CA LYS A 53 1.18 8.07 -13.97
C LYS A 53 1.70 6.79 -13.32
N LYS A 54 2.82 6.29 -13.83
CA LYS A 54 3.46 5.08 -13.29
C LYS A 54 4.35 5.44 -12.12
N THR A 55 4.08 4.89 -10.93
CA THR A 55 4.87 5.15 -9.72
C THR A 55 5.39 3.85 -9.14
N ILE A 56 6.71 3.70 -9.05
CA ILE A 56 7.34 2.54 -8.42
C ILE A 56 8.16 2.97 -7.21
N VAL A 57 8.03 2.19 -6.14
CA VAL A 57 8.95 2.27 -4.99
C VAL A 57 9.77 0.99 -4.99
N MET A 58 11.07 1.16 -5.21
CA MET A 58 12.02 0.06 -5.19
C MET A 58 12.46 -0.21 -3.75
N MET A 59 12.54 -1.48 -3.37
CA MET A 59 13.09 -1.92 -2.10
C MET A 59 14.21 -2.91 -2.39
N LEU A 60 15.46 -2.43 -2.30
CA LEU A 60 16.64 -3.20 -2.67
C LEU A 60 17.21 -3.99 -1.49
N ASP A 61 17.56 -5.24 -1.76
CA ASP A 61 18.31 -6.11 -0.86
C ASP A 61 19.77 -5.66 -0.77
N THR A 62 20.19 -5.29 0.43
CA THR A 62 21.58 -5.01 0.76
C THR A 62 22.11 -5.96 1.82
N SER A 63 21.55 -7.16 1.93
CA SER A 63 21.96 -8.17 2.91
C SER A 63 23.40 -8.62 2.74
N GLY A 64 23.95 -9.27 3.77
CA GLY A 64 25.30 -9.84 3.73
C GLY A 64 25.48 -10.89 2.62
N SER A 65 24.42 -11.60 2.19
CA SER A 65 24.47 -12.56 1.09
C SER A 65 24.77 -11.92 -0.26
N MET A 66 24.51 -10.61 -0.41
CA MET A 66 24.77 -9.89 -1.65
C MET A 66 26.27 -9.67 -1.94
N GLY A 67 27.13 -9.77 -0.92
CA GLY A 67 28.55 -9.43 -1.06
C GLY A 67 29.52 -10.50 -0.59
N VAL A 68 30.81 -10.14 -0.58
CA VAL A 68 31.87 -10.92 0.07
C VAL A 68 32.23 -10.28 1.41
N ASN A 69 32.03 -10.99 2.50
CA ASN A 69 32.34 -10.55 3.86
C ASN A 69 32.68 -11.75 4.75
N SER A 70 32.92 -11.55 6.04
CA SER A 70 33.32 -12.63 6.96
C SER A 70 32.29 -13.76 7.03
N GLY A 71 30.99 -13.45 6.90
CA GLY A 71 29.88 -14.40 6.98
C GLY A 71 29.38 -14.92 5.62
N SER A 72 29.78 -14.30 4.51
CA SER A 72 29.24 -14.62 3.17
C SER A 72 30.30 -14.57 2.07
N ASN A 73 30.11 -15.35 1.01
CA ASN A 73 30.92 -15.29 -0.20
C ASN A 73 30.01 -15.47 -1.42
N ALA A 74 29.33 -14.39 -1.82
CA ALA A 74 28.38 -14.39 -2.93
C ALA A 74 29.00 -14.89 -4.25
N ILE A 75 30.27 -14.56 -4.48
CA ILE A 75 31.02 -15.01 -5.67
C ILE A 75 31.14 -16.54 -5.66
N ASN A 76 31.53 -17.13 -4.53
CA ASN A 76 31.65 -18.58 -4.45
C ASN A 76 30.28 -19.27 -4.57
N ALA A 77 29.24 -18.72 -3.94
CA ALA A 77 27.88 -19.25 -4.04
C ALA A 77 27.38 -19.31 -5.49
N ASP A 78 27.62 -18.24 -6.26
CA ASP A 78 27.14 -18.14 -7.65
C ASP A 78 28.04 -18.90 -8.64
N TYR A 79 29.35 -18.77 -8.51
CA TYR A 79 30.29 -19.20 -9.53
C TYR A 79 31.13 -20.42 -9.14
N GLY A 80 31.25 -20.72 -7.85
CA GLY A 80 32.11 -21.78 -7.33
C GLY A 80 33.61 -21.46 -7.43
N VAL A 81 33.97 -20.18 -7.47
CA VAL A 81 35.38 -19.70 -7.50
C VAL A 81 35.68 -18.82 -6.28
N CYS A 82 36.96 -18.52 -6.02
CA CYS A 82 37.42 -17.73 -4.88
C CYS A 82 36.85 -18.17 -3.51
N SER A 83 36.82 -19.49 -3.24
CA SER A 83 36.24 -20.06 -2.01
C SER A 83 36.90 -19.58 -0.72
N ASP A 84 38.23 -19.41 -0.75
CA ASP A 84 39.04 -18.99 0.39
C ASP A 84 39.08 -17.46 0.60
N ARG A 85 38.42 -16.69 -0.27
CA ARG A 85 38.38 -15.21 -0.30
C ARG A 85 39.73 -14.51 -0.51
N THR A 86 40.86 -15.22 -0.55
CA THR A 86 42.20 -14.62 -0.65
C THR A 86 42.50 -14.05 -2.04
N THR A 87 41.76 -14.53 -3.03
CA THR A 87 41.90 -14.20 -4.45
C THR A 87 40.83 -13.21 -4.94
N VAL A 88 40.03 -12.68 -4.02
CA VAL A 88 39.03 -11.64 -4.31
C VAL A 88 39.73 -10.31 -4.52
N GLN A 89 39.34 -9.63 -5.58
CA GLN A 89 39.90 -8.35 -6.04
C GLN A 89 38.80 -7.30 -6.09
N THR A 90 39.21 -6.04 -6.18
CA THR A 90 38.30 -4.92 -6.36
C THR A 90 38.70 -4.05 -7.55
N ASP A 91 37.71 -3.51 -8.25
CA ASP A 91 37.91 -2.43 -9.22
C ASP A 91 36.84 -1.34 -9.05
N THR A 92 36.85 -0.34 -9.92
CA THR A 92 35.91 0.78 -9.87
C THR A 92 34.82 0.59 -10.92
N GLY A 93 33.56 0.62 -10.48
CA GLY A 93 32.36 0.71 -11.32
C GLY A 93 31.77 2.12 -11.36
N GLY A 94 30.71 2.29 -12.14
CA GLY A 94 29.99 3.56 -12.31
C GLY A 94 30.14 4.19 -13.70
N ASP A 95 29.77 5.47 -13.80
CA ASP A 95 29.71 6.25 -15.06
C ASP A 95 30.76 7.37 -15.13
N GLY A 96 31.78 7.31 -14.29
CA GLY A 96 32.82 8.33 -14.15
C GLY A 96 32.42 9.47 -13.21
N SER A 97 31.17 9.96 -13.26
CA SER A 97 30.68 11.01 -12.35
C SER A 97 30.31 10.46 -10.98
N TYR A 98 29.74 9.25 -10.96
CA TYR A 98 29.41 8.51 -9.75
C TYR A 98 30.13 7.16 -9.79
N THR A 99 31.10 6.98 -8.90
CA THR A 99 31.91 5.77 -8.84
C THR A 99 31.68 5.00 -7.54
N TYR A 100 31.74 3.68 -7.61
CA TYR A 100 31.68 2.77 -6.46
C TYR A 100 32.67 1.61 -6.63
N THR A 101 32.97 0.94 -5.53
CA THR A 101 33.86 -0.22 -5.52
C THR A 101 33.08 -1.46 -5.94
N ARG A 102 33.61 -2.19 -6.92
CA ARG A 102 33.11 -3.51 -7.31
C ARG A 102 34.05 -4.58 -6.81
N THR A 103 33.49 -5.68 -6.32
CA THR A 103 34.22 -6.84 -5.80
C THR A 103 34.08 -8.01 -6.77
N TYR A 104 35.18 -8.65 -7.13
CA TYR A 104 35.18 -9.73 -8.12
C TYR A 104 36.27 -10.78 -7.89
N CYS A 105 36.12 -11.91 -8.57
CA CYS A 105 37.12 -12.95 -8.68
C CYS A 105 37.64 -13.05 -10.11
N SER A 106 38.97 -13.10 -10.27
CA SER A 106 39.62 -13.30 -11.56
C SER A 106 39.68 -14.78 -11.91
N VAL A 107 39.19 -15.16 -13.10
CA VAL A 107 39.32 -16.53 -13.62
C VAL A 107 40.22 -16.53 -14.85
N SER A 108 41.41 -17.12 -14.71
CA SER A 108 42.46 -17.10 -15.74
C SER A 108 42.08 -17.83 -17.03
N HIS A 109 42.57 -17.26 -18.14
CA HIS A 109 42.43 -17.76 -19.52
C HIS A 109 43.50 -18.82 -19.90
N SER A 110 44.16 -19.47 -18.94
CA SER A 110 45.30 -20.36 -19.27
C SER A 110 44.82 -21.62 -19.99
N THR A 111 45.00 -21.61 -21.32
CA THR A 111 44.50 -22.55 -22.34
C THR A 111 43.00 -22.80 -22.24
N LEU A 112 42.32 -23.07 -23.36
CA LEU A 112 40.87 -23.26 -23.47
C LEU A 112 40.29 -24.41 -22.61
N SER A 113 41.09 -25.00 -21.72
CA SER A 113 40.94 -26.25 -21.00
C SER A 113 40.68 -26.12 -19.49
N SER A 114 40.64 -24.92 -18.89
CA SER A 114 40.15 -24.81 -17.50
C SER A 114 38.62 -24.95 -17.49
N SER A 115 38.11 -25.94 -16.73
CA SER A 115 36.66 -26.20 -16.61
C SER A 115 35.89 -24.97 -16.11
N ASN A 116 36.53 -24.14 -15.28
CA ASN A 116 35.95 -22.90 -14.78
C ASN A 116 35.82 -21.82 -15.84
N TYR A 117 36.83 -21.59 -16.69
CA TYR A 117 36.73 -20.56 -17.74
C TYR A 117 35.60 -20.88 -18.73
N GLN A 118 35.54 -22.12 -19.22
CA GLN A 118 34.49 -22.51 -20.19
C GLN A 118 33.09 -22.43 -19.61
N ARG A 119 32.91 -22.75 -18.32
CA ARG A 119 31.62 -22.66 -17.62
C ARG A 119 31.19 -21.21 -17.36
N LEU A 120 32.14 -20.29 -17.18
CA LEU A 120 31.88 -18.93 -16.68
C LEU A 120 31.97 -17.84 -17.76
N LYS A 121 32.53 -18.12 -18.94
CA LYS A 121 32.77 -17.13 -20.01
C LYS A 121 31.53 -16.36 -20.49
N ASP A 122 30.35 -16.97 -20.36
CA ASP A 122 29.06 -16.38 -20.76
C ASP A 122 28.30 -15.74 -19.59
N ILE A 123 28.76 -15.93 -18.35
CA ILE A 123 28.07 -15.48 -17.12
C ILE A 123 28.85 -14.34 -16.43
N CYS A 124 30.17 -14.49 -16.34
CA CYS A 124 31.06 -13.48 -15.79
C CYS A 124 31.41 -12.44 -16.87
N TYR A 125 31.83 -11.25 -16.43
CA TYR A 125 32.31 -10.24 -17.36
C TYR A 125 33.54 -10.77 -18.10
N ASN A 126 33.44 -10.84 -19.42
CA ASN A 126 34.49 -11.35 -20.26
C ASN A 126 35.11 -10.20 -21.07
N PRO A 127 36.34 -9.76 -20.75
CA PRO A 127 37.00 -8.68 -21.49
C PRO A 127 37.37 -9.07 -22.93
N ASN A 128 37.29 -10.37 -23.26
CA ASN A 128 37.52 -10.87 -24.62
C ASN A 128 36.24 -10.93 -25.45
N LYS A 129 35.06 -10.66 -24.87
CA LYS A 129 33.79 -10.63 -25.61
C LYS A 129 33.61 -9.26 -26.27
N ASN A 130 33.54 -9.27 -27.60
CA ASN A 130 33.26 -8.08 -28.41
C ASN A 130 31.78 -7.68 -28.30
N ALA A 131 31.45 -6.46 -28.73
CA ALA A 131 30.08 -5.93 -28.69
C ALA A 131 29.09 -6.74 -29.55
N ASP A 132 29.56 -7.41 -30.59
CA ASP A 132 28.79 -8.31 -31.45
C ASP A 132 28.61 -9.72 -30.85
N GLY A 133 29.11 -9.94 -29.63
CA GLY A 133 29.06 -11.23 -28.92
C GLY A 133 30.15 -12.22 -29.31
N THR A 134 31.02 -11.89 -30.28
CA THR A 134 32.15 -12.75 -30.68
C THR A 134 33.30 -12.70 -29.66
N TYR A 135 34.13 -13.74 -29.62
CA TYR A 135 35.28 -13.80 -28.72
C TYR A 135 36.57 -13.41 -29.47
N SER A 136 37.23 -12.37 -28.99
CA SER A 136 38.57 -11.95 -29.42
C SER A 136 39.64 -12.99 -29.01
N THR A 137 40.77 -13.02 -29.72
CA THR A 137 41.93 -13.87 -29.41
C THR A 137 42.74 -13.42 -28.18
N ARG A 138 42.25 -12.40 -27.45
CA ARG A 138 42.85 -11.87 -26.23
C ARG A 138 42.81 -12.90 -25.10
N THR A 139 43.82 -12.87 -24.23
CA THR A 139 43.98 -13.78 -23.09
C THR A 139 43.55 -13.15 -21.75
N GLY A 140 42.58 -12.24 -21.78
CA GLY A 140 42.10 -11.56 -20.58
C GLY A 140 41.39 -12.52 -19.62
N ALA A 141 41.65 -12.39 -18.32
CA ALA A 141 40.92 -13.14 -17.29
C ALA A 141 39.46 -12.68 -17.18
N LEU A 142 38.54 -13.60 -16.92
CA LEU A 142 37.14 -13.26 -16.63
C LEU A 142 37.04 -12.56 -15.27
N LYS A 143 36.11 -11.63 -15.14
CA LYS A 143 35.78 -11.00 -13.86
C LYS A 143 34.39 -11.42 -13.40
N CYS A 144 34.35 -12.24 -12.37
CA CYS A 144 33.12 -12.73 -11.76
C CYS A 144 32.77 -11.84 -10.55
N TYR A 145 31.86 -10.88 -10.75
CA TYR A 145 31.49 -9.88 -9.76
C TYR A 145 30.49 -10.41 -8.72
N ASP A 146 30.58 -9.94 -7.47
CA ASP A 146 29.58 -10.24 -6.44
C ASP A 146 28.19 -9.68 -6.80
N ARG A 147 27.16 -10.05 -6.02
CA ARG A 147 25.77 -9.68 -6.35
C ARG A 147 25.51 -8.19 -6.14
N MET A 148 26.10 -7.58 -5.11
CA MET A 148 26.01 -6.15 -4.83
C MET A 148 26.60 -5.31 -5.97
N SER A 149 27.79 -5.67 -6.48
CA SER A 149 28.41 -4.97 -7.61
C SER A 149 27.54 -5.05 -8.86
N ARG A 150 26.96 -6.22 -9.16
CA ARG A 150 26.07 -6.41 -10.32
C ARG A 150 24.73 -5.70 -10.17
N LEU A 151 24.20 -5.60 -8.95
CA LEU A 151 23.01 -4.79 -8.65
C LEU A 151 23.31 -3.31 -8.91
N GLN A 152 24.43 -2.79 -8.42
CA GLN A 152 24.83 -1.40 -8.66
C GLN A 152 25.02 -1.14 -10.16
N ASP A 153 25.72 -2.03 -10.88
CA ASP A 153 25.89 -1.94 -12.33
C ASP A 153 24.53 -1.96 -13.07
N GLY A 154 23.60 -2.82 -12.67
CA GLY A 154 22.26 -2.91 -13.26
C GLY A 154 21.40 -1.69 -13.01
N MET A 155 21.42 -1.18 -11.79
CA MET A 155 20.71 0.05 -11.45
C MET A 155 21.30 1.26 -12.16
N PHE A 156 22.63 1.34 -12.31
CA PHE A 156 23.26 2.40 -13.09
C PHE A 156 22.92 2.31 -14.58
N ALA A 157 22.88 1.10 -15.15
CA ALA A 157 22.42 0.88 -16.52
C ALA A 157 20.97 1.37 -16.71
N PHE A 158 20.07 1.03 -15.79
CA PHE A 158 18.70 1.55 -15.77
C PHE A 158 18.65 3.08 -15.70
N LEU A 159 19.41 3.68 -14.79
CA LEU A 159 19.43 5.15 -14.61
C LEU A 159 20.14 5.88 -15.75
N ASN A 160 20.98 5.20 -16.53
CA ASN A 160 21.64 5.75 -17.72
C ASN A 160 20.84 5.54 -19.01
N SER A 161 19.84 4.66 -19.00
CA SER A 161 19.01 4.37 -20.16
C SER A 161 18.34 5.64 -20.69
N ASP A 162 18.44 5.83 -22.01
CA ASP A 162 17.82 6.86 -22.81
C ASP A 162 16.40 6.48 -23.28
N ASN A 163 15.86 5.34 -22.83
CA ASN A 163 14.53 4.89 -23.19
C ASN A 163 13.47 5.92 -22.75
N PRO A 164 12.74 6.56 -23.68
CA PRO A 164 11.82 7.65 -23.37
C PRO A 164 10.64 7.21 -22.50
N LYS A 165 10.29 5.91 -22.49
CA LYS A 165 9.24 5.36 -21.62
C LYS A 165 9.54 5.55 -20.13
N LEU A 166 10.81 5.69 -19.77
CA LEU A 166 11.24 5.83 -18.38
C LEU A 166 11.10 7.27 -17.87
N ASN A 167 11.04 8.26 -18.76
CA ASN A 167 11.09 9.68 -18.37
C ASN A 167 9.87 10.10 -17.53
N GLU A 168 8.71 9.51 -17.80
CA GLU A 168 7.46 9.82 -17.09
C GLU A 168 7.23 8.97 -15.85
N ALA A 169 8.01 7.90 -15.64
CA ALA A 169 7.89 7.07 -14.46
C ALA A 169 8.35 7.84 -13.22
N ARG A 170 7.62 7.75 -12.12
CA ARG A 170 8.08 8.21 -10.81
C ARG A 170 8.77 7.06 -10.10
N VAL A 171 10.00 7.27 -9.64
CA VAL A 171 10.82 6.20 -9.06
C VAL A 171 11.35 6.65 -7.71
N GLY A 172 10.95 5.93 -6.66
CA GLY A 172 11.51 6.05 -5.32
C GLY A 172 12.44 4.88 -5.01
N LEU A 173 13.35 5.09 -4.07
CA LEU A 173 14.33 4.08 -3.67
C LEU A 173 14.32 3.93 -2.16
N GLY A 174 14.14 2.69 -1.71
CA GLY A 174 14.45 2.22 -0.37
C GLY A 174 15.43 1.06 -0.41
N HIS A 175 15.96 0.72 0.76
CA HIS A 175 16.81 -0.46 0.92
C HIS A 175 16.54 -1.17 2.24
N TYR A 176 16.95 -2.43 2.30
CA TYR A 176 16.93 -3.23 3.50
C TYR A 176 18.27 -3.96 3.71
N SER A 177 18.87 -3.96 4.91
CA SER A 177 18.32 -3.49 6.19
C SER A 177 19.01 -2.26 6.75
N VAL A 178 18.28 -1.44 7.50
CA VAL A 178 18.85 -0.30 8.24
C VAL A 178 19.94 -0.78 9.19
N GLY A 179 21.16 -0.27 9.01
CA GLY A 179 22.31 -0.58 9.87
C GLY A 179 22.72 -2.05 9.89
N GLY A 180 22.26 -2.87 8.94
CA GLY A 180 22.51 -4.31 8.93
C GLY A 180 21.73 -5.09 10.00
N SER A 181 20.76 -4.48 10.68
CA SER A 181 19.98 -5.11 11.77
C SER A 181 19.12 -6.29 11.32
N GLY A 182 18.77 -6.35 10.03
CA GLY A 182 17.77 -7.29 9.53
C GLY A 182 16.40 -7.08 10.16
N ARG A 183 16.03 -5.86 10.57
CA ARG A 183 14.75 -5.58 11.23
C ARG A 183 13.85 -4.61 10.48
N ALA A 184 14.44 -3.57 9.87
CA ALA A 184 13.70 -2.49 9.23
C ALA A 184 14.28 -2.16 7.85
N GLY A 185 13.40 -1.81 6.90
CA GLY A 185 13.77 -1.16 5.63
C GLY A 185 13.51 0.33 5.72
N LYS A 186 14.16 1.15 4.90
CA LYS A 186 13.93 2.61 4.89
C LYS A 186 13.87 3.17 3.49
N ILE A 187 13.20 4.32 3.34
CA ILE A 187 13.19 5.13 2.12
C ILE A 187 14.44 6.02 2.11
N LEU A 188 15.28 5.82 1.09
CA LEU A 188 16.51 6.59 0.85
C LEU A 188 16.26 7.82 -0.03
N VAL A 189 15.44 7.66 -1.06
CA VAL A 189 15.14 8.69 -2.05
C VAL A 189 13.65 8.71 -2.27
N THR A 190 13.06 9.90 -2.18
CA THR A 190 11.64 10.13 -2.45
C THR A 190 11.31 9.79 -3.90
N ALA A 191 10.10 9.29 -4.15
CA ALA A 191 9.67 8.97 -5.50
C ALA A 191 9.29 10.24 -6.26
N GLU A 192 10.12 10.60 -7.23
CA GLU A 192 9.90 11.72 -8.14
C GLU A 192 9.98 11.28 -9.61
N ARG A 193 9.48 12.14 -10.51
CA ARG A 193 9.55 11.91 -11.96
C ARG A 193 11.00 11.70 -12.37
N LEU A 194 11.27 10.58 -13.02
CA LEU A 194 12.63 10.15 -13.34
C LEU A 194 13.28 11.07 -14.37
N GLY A 195 12.51 11.58 -15.35
CA GLY A 195 13.00 12.52 -16.36
C GLY A 195 14.02 11.91 -17.33
N ALA A 196 14.52 12.76 -18.24
CA ALA A 196 15.54 12.38 -19.23
C ALA A 196 16.85 11.95 -18.55
N SER A 197 17.71 11.25 -19.30
CA SER A 197 19.03 10.85 -18.81
C SER A 197 19.81 12.05 -18.26
N GLY A 198 20.40 11.90 -17.06
CA GLY A 198 21.12 12.97 -16.36
C GLY A 198 20.26 13.93 -15.53
N SER A 199 18.94 13.71 -15.41
CA SER A 199 18.06 14.49 -14.53
C SER A 199 18.46 14.47 -13.04
N ASP A 200 17.96 15.43 -12.27
CA ASP A 200 18.19 15.52 -10.82
C ASP A 200 17.76 14.25 -10.07
N GLN A 201 16.62 13.66 -10.46
CA GLN A 201 16.14 12.43 -9.82
C GLN A 201 17.06 11.24 -10.13
N ARG A 202 17.51 11.07 -11.39
CA ARG A 202 18.47 10.01 -11.74
C ARG A 202 19.79 10.19 -10.99
N ASN A 203 20.27 11.42 -10.89
CA ASN A 203 21.49 11.76 -10.16
C ASN A 203 21.36 11.47 -8.65
N THR A 204 20.21 11.82 -8.05
CA THR A 204 19.92 11.54 -6.64
C THR A 204 19.88 10.03 -6.38
N LEU A 205 19.22 9.27 -7.26
CA LEU A 205 19.19 7.80 -7.19
C LEU A 205 20.60 7.20 -7.34
N LYS A 206 21.41 7.63 -8.32
CA LYS A 206 22.80 7.17 -8.47
C LYS A 206 23.64 7.43 -7.21
N ASN A 207 23.49 8.60 -6.61
CA ASN A 207 24.22 8.98 -5.41
C ASN A 207 23.84 8.13 -4.19
N ALA A 208 22.57 7.71 -4.08
CA ALA A 208 22.14 6.77 -3.06
C ALA A 208 22.67 5.34 -3.34
N ILE A 209 22.58 4.88 -4.59
CA ILE A 209 22.95 3.51 -4.99
C ILE A 209 24.45 3.24 -4.85
N LYS A 210 25.30 4.23 -5.18
CA LYS A 210 26.77 4.09 -4.99
C LYS A 210 27.15 3.87 -3.52
N GLY A 211 26.30 4.31 -2.58
CA GLY A 211 26.54 4.19 -1.14
C GLY A 211 26.05 2.89 -0.51
N LEU A 212 25.40 2.00 -1.29
CA LEU A 212 24.90 0.73 -0.78
C LEU A 212 26.06 -0.25 -0.55
N THR A 213 25.98 -0.97 0.56
CA THR A 213 26.97 -1.98 0.96
C THR A 213 26.27 -3.23 1.47
N ALA A 214 26.82 -4.41 1.18
CA ALA A 214 26.25 -5.69 1.60
C ALA A 214 26.44 -5.92 3.12
N ALA A 215 25.37 -5.78 3.89
CA ALA A 215 25.33 -6.00 5.34
C ALA A 215 23.92 -6.40 5.84
N GLY A 216 23.87 -7.30 6.83
CA GLY A 216 22.65 -7.65 7.55
C GLY A 216 21.75 -8.68 6.88
N GLY A 217 20.47 -8.66 7.25
CA GLY A 217 19.46 -9.63 6.82
C GLY A 217 18.81 -9.34 5.47
N THR A 218 18.11 -10.33 4.95
CA THR A 218 17.41 -10.34 3.64
C THR A 218 16.04 -9.68 3.79
N PRO A 219 15.54 -8.90 2.79
CA PRO A 219 14.25 -8.23 2.84
C PRO A 219 13.11 -9.14 3.30
N THR A 220 12.23 -8.58 4.12
CA THR A 220 11.10 -9.30 4.74
C THR A 220 9.79 -8.54 4.63
N ALA A 221 8.75 -9.06 5.28
CA ALA A 221 7.49 -8.37 5.55
C ALA A 221 7.67 -6.92 6.03
N HIS A 222 8.70 -6.63 6.84
CA HIS A 222 8.96 -5.26 7.32
C HIS A 222 9.40 -4.33 6.19
N ALA A 223 10.33 -4.77 5.33
CA ALA A 223 10.78 -4.00 4.17
C ALA A 223 9.63 -3.73 3.21
N TYR A 224 8.79 -4.74 3.00
CA TYR A 224 7.63 -4.63 2.13
C TYR A 224 6.57 -3.69 2.70
N ALA A 225 6.27 -3.80 4.00
CA ALA A 225 5.37 -2.89 4.71
C ALA A 225 5.86 -1.44 4.66
N GLU A 226 7.18 -1.20 4.73
CA GLU A 226 7.75 0.14 4.62
C GLU A 226 7.50 0.77 3.24
N ALA A 227 7.76 0.02 2.16
CA ALA A 227 7.48 0.49 0.81
C ALA A 227 5.98 0.74 0.60
N ALA A 228 5.15 -0.14 1.14
CA ALA A 228 3.70 -0.04 1.08
C ALA A 228 3.17 1.19 1.84
N ALA A 229 3.64 1.43 3.06
CA ALA A 229 3.26 2.59 3.86
C ALA A 229 3.68 3.90 3.18
N TYR A 230 4.87 3.93 2.57
CA TYR A 230 5.33 5.09 1.81
C TYR A 230 4.42 5.37 0.61
N LEU A 231 4.05 4.35 -0.17
CA LEU A 231 3.07 4.51 -1.25
C LEU A 231 1.72 5.01 -0.72
N MET A 232 1.19 4.43 0.35
CA MET A 232 -0.15 4.75 0.84
C MET A 232 -0.22 6.07 1.65
N GLY A 233 0.91 6.65 2.05
CA GLY A 233 0.94 7.85 2.89
C GLY A 233 0.58 7.58 4.35
N THR A 234 0.82 6.37 4.83
CA THR A 234 0.61 5.94 6.21
C THR A 234 1.95 5.87 6.94
N ASN A 235 2.12 5.00 7.92
CA ASN A 235 3.38 4.79 8.60
C ASN A 235 3.55 3.31 8.98
N THR A 236 4.75 2.93 9.40
CA THR A 236 5.06 1.58 9.89
C THR A 236 5.27 1.53 11.39
N ARG A 237 4.97 2.63 12.10
CA ARG A 237 5.17 2.73 13.54
C ARG A 237 4.14 1.84 14.24
N GLY A 238 4.61 1.01 15.14
CA GLY A 238 3.77 0.04 15.84
C GLY A 238 3.07 0.67 17.04
N GLU A 239 1.88 0.15 17.33
CA GLU A 239 1.41 0.03 18.70
C GLU A 239 2.23 -1.09 19.37
N ALA A 240 2.88 -0.78 20.48
CA ALA A 240 3.62 -1.74 21.29
C ALA A 240 2.91 -1.92 22.62
N GLU A 241 2.76 -3.16 23.06
CA GLU A 241 2.36 -3.47 24.43
C GLU A 241 3.55 -3.17 25.35
N ILE A 242 3.40 -2.19 26.23
CA ILE A 242 4.44 -1.67 27.11
C ILE A 242 4.18 -2.13 28.54
N GLN A 243 5.18 -2.75 29.16
CA GLN A 243 5.22 -2.97 30.61
C GLN A 243 5.48 -1.64 31.31
N LYS A 244 4.42 -1.06 31.86
CA LYS A 244 4.45 0.24 32.53
C LYS A 244 4.42 0.05 34.04
N ASP A 245 5.45 0.54 34.73
CA ASP A 245 5.55 0.44 36.19
C ASP A 245 4.32 1.09 36.86
N LEU A 246 3.72 0.36 37.80
CA LEU A 246 2.53 0.81 38.54
C LEU A 246 2.86 0.99 40.02
N TYR A 247 3.44 -0.03 40.64
CA TYR A 247 3.79 -0.06 42.06
C TYR A 247 5.17 -0.68 42.30
N LYS A 248 5.75 -0.43 43.48
CA LYS A 248 6.85 -1.24 44.00
C LYS A 248 6.70 -1.55 45.49
N LYS A 249 7.24 -2.69 45.89
CA LYS A 249 7.28 -3.22 47.26
C LYS A 249 8.73 -3.41 47.67
N ILE A 250 9.13 -2.71 48.73
CA ILE A 250 10.46 -2.81 49.34
C ILE A 250 10.32 -3.56 50.66
N THR A 251 11.14 -4.59 50.86
CA THR A 251 11.24 -5.33 52.13
C THR A 251 12.57 -4.99 52.80
N THR A 252 12.53 -4.27 53.90
CA THR A 252 13.71 -3.92 54.69
C THR A 252 13.77 -4.73 55.97
N GLN A 253 14.97 -5.14 56.37
CA GLN A 253 15.20 -5.67 57.71
C GLN A 253 15.40 -4.51 58.67
N VAL A 254 14.50 -4.37 59.64
CA VAL A 254 14.67 -3.43 60.73
C VAL A 254 15.06 -4.19 61.99
N PHE A 255 15.91 -3.56 62.79
CA PHE A 255 16.26 -4.07 64.10
C PHE A 255 14.99 -4.21 64.95
N GLU A 256 14.74 -5.41 65.48
CA GLU A 256 13.63 -5.64 66.40
C GLU A 256 14.12 -5.68 67.84
N ARG A 257 15.09 -6.56 68.13
CA ARG A 257 15.69 -6.71 69.46
C ARG A 257 17.01 -7.50 69.41
N TYR A 258 17.72 -7.50 70.53
CA TYR A 258 18.79 -8.44 70.81
C TYR A 258 18.23 -9.70 71.51
N GLU A 259 18.79 -10.87 71.22
CA GLU A 259 18.37 -12.14 71.83
C GLU A 259 19.56 -13.05 72.13
N CYS A 260 19.53 -13.73 73.28
CA CYS A 260 20.57 -14.65 73.69
C CYS A 260 20.23 -16.08 73.26
N GLN A 261 20.75 -16.50 72.11
CA GLN A 261 20.47 -17.84 71.56
C GLN A 261 21.36 -18.94 72.15
N ASN A 262 22.36 -18.59 72.96
CA ASN A 262 23.25 -19.56 73.59
C ASN A 262 22.62 -20.07 74.90
N SER A 263 22.32 -21.37 74.97
CA SER A 263 21.72 -22.02 76.14
C SER A 263 22.57 -21.92 77.41
N SER A 264 23.89 -21.78 77.29
CA SER A 264 24.80 -21.59 78.41
C SER A 264 24.90 -20.13 78.88
N ARG A 265 24.33 -19.17 78.13
CA ARG A 265 24.32 -17.72 78.46
C ARG A 265 22.97 -17.08 78.10
N PRO A 266 21.86 -17.51 78.72
CA PRO A 266 20.52 -17.16 78.25
C PRO A 266 20.06 -15.76 78.68
N TYR A 267 20.79 -15.07 79.56
CA TYR A 267 20.30 -13.85 80.20
C TYR A 267 20.83 -12.58 79.52
N LEU A 268 19.96 -11.87 78.79
CA LEU A 268 20.29 -10.58 78.19
C LEU A 268 20.29 -9.47 79.25
N ASN A 269 21.39 -8.72 79.33
CA ASN A 269 21.41 -7.47 80.08
C ASN A 269 20.90 -6.31 79.20
N PRO A 270 19.75 -5.69 79.54
CA PRO A 270 19.13 -4.65 78.72
C PRO A 270 19.90 -3.32 78.71
N VAL A 271 20.87 -3.15 79.62
CA VAL A 271 21.65 -1.90 79.73
C VAL A 271 22.82 -1.86 78.75
N ASN A 272 23.47 -3.00 78.50
CA ASN A 272 24.69 -3.08 77.70
C ASN A 272 24.61 -4.09 76.54
N ASN A 273 23.44 -4.68 76.28
CA ASN A 273 23.20 -5.64 75.20
C ASN A 273 24.23 -6.77 75.17
N THR A 274 24.49 -7.39 76.33
CA THR A 274 25.40 -8.54 76.46
C THR A 274 24.69 -9.72 77.11
N CYS A 275 24.96 -10.94 76.66
CA CYS A 275 24.40 -12.17 77.19
C CYS A 275 25.28 -12.74 78.31
N TYR A 276 24.69 -13.06 79.45
CA TYR A 276 25.38 -13.58 80.63
C TYR A 276 24.93 -14.99 80.99
N GLN A 277 25.83 -15.73 81.62
CA GLN A 277 25.59 -17.08 82.13
C GLN A 277 24.57 -17.11 83.27
N TYR A 278 24.55 -16.10 84.13
CA TYR A 278 23.66 -16.04 85.30
C TYR A 278 22.99 -14.66 85.43
N ASN A 279 21.71 -14.68 85.82
CA ASN A 279 20.94 -13.50 86.25
C ASN A 279 20.69 -13.61 87.77
N ASN A 280 21.35 -12.75 88.53
CA ASN A 280 21.25 -12.70 90.00
C ASN A 280 20.11 -11.76 90.46
N GLY A 281 19.27 -11.28 89.54
CA GLY A 281 18.14 -10.42 89.84
C GLY A 281 18.57 -9.02 90.28
N PHE A 282 17.95 -8.53 91.35
CA PHE A 282 18.16 -7.18 91.86
C PHE A 282 19.25 -7.17 92.93
N VAL A 283 20.33 -6.41 92.71
CA VAL A 283 21.51 -6.39 93.60
C VAL A 283 21.93 -4.97 93.95
N GLY A 284 22.78 -4.82 94.98
CA GLY A 284 23.33 -3.53 95.39
C GLY A 284 22.42 -2.74 96.34
N SER A 285 22.69 -1.43 96.43
CA SER A 285 21.90 -0.52 97.25
C SER A 285 20.47 -0.40 96.71
N TYR A 286 19.51 -0.22 97.61
CA TYR A 286 18.10 -0.14 97.29
C TYR A 286 17.43 1.01 98.04
N GLN A 287 16.31 1.46 97.50
CA GLN A 287 15.37 2.35 98.16
C GLN A 287 13.96 1.74 98.11
N ASN A 288 13.08 2.16 99.02
CA ASN A 288 11.68 1.78 98.92
C ASN A 288 11.07 2.44 97.67
N ALA A 289 10.24 1.68 96.94
CA ALA A 289 9.51 2.24 95.82
C ALA A 289 8.56 3.33 96.28
N GLY A 290 8.55 4.45 95.54
CA GLY A 290 7.57 5.52 95.69
C GLY A 290 6.25 5.15 95.02
N TYR A 291 5.33 6.10 94.98
CA TYR A 291 4.12 5.96 94.18
C TYR A 291 4.34 6.61 92.82
N VAL A 292 3.86 5.97 91.77
CA VAL A 292 3.94 6.43 90.39
C VAL A 292 2.58 6.26 89.73
N CYS A 293 2.31 7.10 88.74
CA CYS A 293 1.11 6.98 87.93
C CYS A 293 1.39 6.19 86.66
N PRO A 294 0.47 5.30 86.22
CA PRO A 294 0.63 4.55 84.99
C PRO A 294 0.82 5.52 83.81
N PRO A 295 1.84 5.34 82.96
CA PRO A 295 2.18 6.30 81.92
C PRO A 295 1.29 6.24 80.65
N SER A 296 0.26 5.38 80.58
CA SER A 296 -0.48 5.18 79.33
C SER A 296 -2.01 5.08 79.48
N GLY A 297 -2.70 5.88 78.66
CA GLY A 297 -4.16 5.94 78.51
C GLY A 297 -4.68 7.38 78.59
N ALA A 298 -5.42 7.83 77.57
CA ALA A 298 -6.16 9.08 77.68
C ALA A 298 -7.38 8.86 78.58
N PRO A 299 -7.64 9.72 79.58
CA PRO A 299 -6.91 10.93 79.93
C PRO A 299 -5.70 10.67 80.86
N THR A 300 -4.62 11.46 80.73
CA THR A 300 -3.36 11.27 81.47
C THR A 300 -3.49 11.68 82.94
N PHE A 301 -3.08 10.78 83.85
CA PHE A 301 -3.01 11.03 85.30
C PHE A 301 -1.56 11.27 85.71
N SER A 302 -1.19 12.51 86.03
CA SER A 302 0.18 12.94 86.34
C SER A 302 0.38 13.34 87.80
N ASN A 303 -0.69 13.75 88.48
CA ASN A 303 -0.58 14.38 89.80
C ASN A 303 -0.80 13.37 90.92
N ILE A 304 0.16 13.21 91.83
CA ILE A 304 0.02 12.31 92.98
C ILE A 304 -0.53 13.10 94.17
N GLY A 305 -1.64 12.62 94.73
CA GLY A 305 -2.29 13.21 95.90
C GLY A 305 -2.73 12.15 96.91
N THR A 306 -3.11 12.58 98.11
CA THR A 306 -3.67 11.72 99.15
C THR A 306 -5.18 11.87 99.18
N SER A 307 -5.88 10.73 99.13
CA SER A 307 -7.34 10.74 99.27
C SER A 307 -7.73 11.26 100.65
N THR A 308 -8.59 12.29 100.68
CA THR A 308 -9.00 13.02 101.90
C THR A 308 -9.57 12.13 103.01
N ASN A 309 -10.04 10.93 102.68
CA ASN A 309 -10.76 10.06 103.61
C ASN A 309 -10.08 8.70 103.89
N THR A 310 -8.96 8.36 103.23
CA THR A 310 -8.35 7.00 103.35
C THR A 310 -6.83 6.98 103.47
N THR A 311 -6.14 8.12 103.45
CA THR A 311 -4.65 8.24 103.44
C THR A 311 -3.96 7.45 102.30
N ARG A 312 -4.71 6.87 101.36
CA ARG A 312 -4.17 6.14 100.20
C ARG A 312 -3.70 7.13 99.12
N GLN A 313 -2.52 6.88 98.55
CA GLN A 313 -2.03 7.65 97.43
C GLN A 313 -2.78 7.31 96.14
N ARG A 314 -3.13 8.35 95.39
CA ARG A 314 -3.90 8.27 94.15
C ARG A 314 -3.28 9.17 93.09
N CYS A 315 -3.48 8.76 91.85
CA CYS A 315 -3.08 9.48 90.65
C CYS A 315 -4.26 10.27 90.14
N TYR A 316 -4.10 11.58 89.99
CA TYR A 316 -5.12 12.53 89.56
C TYR A 316 -4.86 13.01 88.14
N LEU A 317 -5.95 13.36 87.45
CA LEU A 317 -5.87 13.97 86.14
C LEU A 317 -5.06 15.26 86.17
N ASP A 318 -4.44 15.61 85.06
CA ASP A 318 -3.64 16.83 85.00
C ASP A 318 -4.48 18.07 85.36
N GLY A 319 -3.95 18.93 86.24
CA GLY A 319 -4.66 20.06 86.83
C GLY A 319 -5.53 19.77 88.08
N TYR A 320 -5.69 18.51 88.49
CA TYR A 320 -6.44 18.13 89.69
C TYR A 320 -5.53 17.47 90.75
N VAL A 321 -5.79 17.73 92.04
CA VAL A 321 -5.17 17.06 93.20
C VAL A 321 -6.16 16.98 94.34
N ASN A 322 -6.12 15.89 95.13
CA ASN A 322 -6.93 15.68 96.33
C ASN A 322 -8.46 15.84 96.12
N ASN A 323 -8.94 15.62 94.89
CA ASN A 323 -10.35 15.68 94.54
C ASN A 323 -11.10 14.41 95.01
N SER A 324 -12.34 14.55 95.49
CA SER A 324 -13.16 13.44 95.98
C SER A 324 -13.96 12.73 94.88
N ASN A 325 -14.00 13.28 93.67
CA ASN A 325 -14.69 12.69 92.52
C ASN A 325 -13.82 11.61 91.86
N SER A 326 -14.34 10.38 91.85
CA SER A 326 -13.67 9.19 91.31
C SER A 326 -13.40 9.25 89.81
N ASN A 327 -14.03 10.18 89.07
CA ASN A 327 -13.75 10.37 87.64
C ASN A 327 -12.40 11.07 87.39
N TYR A 328 -11.84 11.74 88.40
CA TYR A 328 -10.59 12.50 88.28
C TYR A 328 -9.40 11.82 88.96
N TYR A 329 -9.54 10.60 89.47
CA TYR A 329 -8.42 9.87 90.07
C TYR A 329 -8.43 8.36 89.82
N ARG A 330 -7.26 7.73 89.91
CA ARG A 330 -7.05 6.26 89.97
C ARG A 330 -6.09 5.91 91.10
N SER A 331 -6.02 4.63 91.47
CA SER A 331 -5.02 4.15 92.44
C SER A 331 -3.61 4.39 91.90
N ALA A 332 -2.69 4.84 92.76
CA ALA A 332 -1.29 4.96 92.39
C ALA A 332 -0.59 3.61 92.57
N ASP A 333 0.27 3.24 91.62
CA ASP A 333 1.08 2.02 91.68
C ASP A 333 2.41 2.30 92.38
N ARG A 334 3.07 1.24 92.86
CA ARG A 334 4.44 1.36 93.40
C ARG A 334 5.44 1.33 92.26
N GLY A 335 6.39 2.25 92.27
CA GLY A 335 7.43 2.32 91.25
C GLY A 335 8.63 3.18 91.65
N CYS A 336 9.65 3.19 90.80
CA CYS A 336 10.90 3.88 91.08
C CYS A 336 10.82 5.35 90.66
N VAL A 337 10.86 6.24 91.65
CA VAL A 337 10.75 7.70 91.46
C VAL A 337 12.10 8.40 91.34
N ASN A 338 13.19 7.74 91.75
CA ASN A 338 14.53 8.29 91.70
C ASN A 338 15.37 7.48 90.70
N THR A 339 15.94 8.22 89.73
CA THR A 339 16.68 7.70 88.59
C THR A 339 17.97 6.96 88.97
N ALA A 340 18.50 7.17 90.18
CA ALA A 340 19.62 6.41 90.71
C ALA A 340 19.28 4.96 91.09
N TYR A 341 18.00 4.61 91.21
CA TYR A 341 17.54 3.23 91.43
C TYR A 341 16.38 2.88 90.49
N PRO A 342 16.66 2.68 89.19
CA PRO A 342 15.61 2.56 88.19
C PRO A 342 14.91 1.18 88.18
N HIS A 343 15.41 0.18 88.90
CA HIS A 343 14.94 -1.20 88.78
C HIS A 343 13.93 -1.60 89.87
N PHE A 344 12.64 -1.56 89.56
CA PHE A 344 11.55 -1.92 90.48
C PHE A 344 11.39 -3.44 90.64
N SER A 345 11.31 -3.90 91.88
CA SER A 345 10.97 -5.27 92.23
C SER A 345 9.61 -5.31 92.91
N SER A 346 8.63 -5.92 92.24
CA SER A 346 7.25 -6.03 92.74
C SER A 346 7.10 -7.01 93.91
N SER A 347 8.03 -7.95 94.07
CA SER A 347 8.00 -8.95 95.14
C SER A 347 8.27 -8.35 96.52
N ASN A 348 9.03 -7.25 96.59
CA ASN A 348 9.40 -6.60 97.84
C ASN A 348 9.19 -5.08 97.84
N ASN A 349 8.59 -4.53 96.79
CA ASN A 349 8.29 -3.11 96.63
C ASN A 349 9.52 -2.18 96.81
N ARG A 350 10.69 -2.64 96.34
CA ARG A 350 11.95 -1.88 96.37
C ARG A 350 12.47 -1.59 94.97
N CYS A 351 13.27 -0.54 94.90
CA CYS A 351 13.94 -0.06 93.71
C CYS A 351 15.45 -0.19 93.91
N TYR A 352 16.12 -0.89 93.00
CA TYR A 352 17.54 -1.22 93.10
C TYR A 352 18.38 -0.40 92.13
N ALA A 353 19.62 -0.10 92.54
CA ALA A 353 20.57 0.67 91.74
C ALA A 353 21.03 -0.10 90.50
N THR A 354 21.09 -1.43 90.58
CA THR A 354 21.64 -2.28 89.53
C THR A 354 20.91 -3.62 89.42
N LEU A 355 20.85 -4.13 88.20
CA LEU A 355 20.56 -5.53 87.91
C LEU A 355 21.87 -6.33 87.90
N GLY A 356 21.90 -7.47 88.58
CA GLY A 356 23.10 -8.27 88.77
C GLY A 356 23.24 -9.35 87.71
N PHE A 357 24.22 -9.22 86.82
CA PHE A 357 24.56 -10.25 85.83
C PHE A 357 26.02 -10.69 86.03
N THR A 358 26.28 -12.00 86.04
CA THR A 358 27.64 -12.54 86.31
C THR A 358 27.97 -13.77 85.46
N GLY A 359 29.23 -14.18 85.49
CA GLY A 359 29.76 -15.33 84.75
C GLY A 359 30.28 -14.95 83.36
N ASN A 360 30.48 -15.97 82.51
CA ASN A 360 31.00 -15.78 81.17
C ASN A 360 30.00 -15.04 80.26
N THR A 361 30.50 -14.21 79.35
CA THR A 361 29.70 -13.35 78.47
C THR A 361 29.69 -13.83 77.02
N ALA A 362 28.61 -13.53 76.29
CA ALA A 362 28.54 -13.70 74.83
C ALA A 362 27.89 -12.48 74.17
N THR A 363 28.25 -12.25 72.91
CA THR A 363 27.57 -11.27 72.06
C THR A 363 26.15 -11.78 71.75
N PRO A 364 25.10 -10.97 71.92
CA PRO A 364 23.75 -11.37 71.54
C PRO A 364 23.59 -11.49 70.03
N THR A 365 22.66 -12.33 69.61
CA THR A 365 22.21 -12.36 68.22
C THR A 365 21.29 -11.16 67.97
N THR A 366 21.50 -10.46 66.86
CA THR A 366 20.56 -9.42 66.42
C THR A 366 19.37 -10.08 65.73
N ILE A 367 18.17 -9.86 66.26
CA ILE A 367 16.93 -10.29 65.62
C ILE A 367 16.38 -9.11 64.83
N THR A 368 16.23 -9.32 63.53
CA THR A 368 15.58 -8.37 62.63
C THR A 368 14.18 -8.85 62.30
N ARG A 369 13.25 -7.91 62.13
CA ARG A 369 11.96 -8.19 61.51
C ARG A 369 11.94 -7.58 60.12
N HIS A 370 11.11 -8.17 59.26
CA HIS A 370 10.87 -7.62 57.93
C HIS A 370 9.78 -6.56 58.01
N GLU A 371 10.09 -5.35 57.56
CA GLU A 371 9.12 -4.30 57.29
C GLU A 371 8.93 -4.15 55.79
N VAL A 372 7.67 -4.07 55.38
CA VAL A 372 7.26 -3.93 53.99
C VAL A 372 6.73 -2.52 53.78
N THR A 373 7.21 -1.85 52.74
CA THR A 373 6.69 -0.53 52.31
C THR A 373 6.31 -0.58 50.83
N TYR A 374 5.12 -0.07 50.52
CA TYR A 374 4.57 0.03 49.18
C TYR A 374 4.69 1.46 48.63
N TYR A 375 4.95 1.57 47.33
CA TYR A 375 4.99 2.85 46.62
C TYR A 375 4.18 2.79 45.33
N LYS A 376 3.50 3.88 44.97
CA LYS A 376 2.78 4.07 43.71
C LYS A 376 3.55 5.00 42.78
N CYS A 377 3.60 4.67 41.50
CA CYS A 377 4.21 5.54 40.51
C CYS A 377 3.33 6.77 40.24
N LEU A 378 3.93 7.95 40.20
CA LEU A 378 3.27 9.25 39.92
C LEU A 378 3.65 9.83 38.56
N ASP A 379 4.84 9.53 38.07
CA ASP A 379 5.35 10.01 36.79
C ASP A 379 6.22 8.95 36.13
N TRP A 380 6.24 8.95 34.80
CA TRP A 380 6.92 7.93 34.00
C TRP A 380 7.97 8.56 33.10
N GLN A 381 9.09 7.88 32.93
CA GLN A 381 10.09 8.27 31.93
C GLN A 381 9.54 8.08 30.50
N GLN A 382 10.26 8.59 29.50
CA GLN A 382 9.99 8.26 28.11
C GLN A 382 10.01 6.74 27.88
N THR A 383 9.03 6.26 27.11
CA THR A 383 8.86 4.83 26.78
C THR A 383 10.06 4.32 26.00
N ASN A 384 10.63 3.21 26.48
CA ASN A 384 11.65 2.49 25.74
C ASN A 384 10.98 1.39 24.89
N PHE A 385 10.65 1.74 23.65
CA PHE A 385 10.02 0.82 22.70
C PHE A 385 10.93 -0.35 22.29
N THR A 386 12.25 -0.24 22.44
CA THR A 386 13.19 -1.34 22.16
C THR A 386 13.05 -2.48 23.16
N ASN A 387 12.85 -2.14 24.43
CA ASN A 387 12.76 -3.10 25.54
C ASN A 387 11.32 -3.36 25.98
N GLY A 388 10.33 -2.66 25.42
CA GLY A 388 8.91 -2.81 25.76
C GLY A 388 8.59 -2.34 27.18
N VAL A 389 9.31 -1.35 27.72
CA VAL A 389 9.18 -0.92 29.12
C VAL A 389 9.01 0.59 29.25
N GLN A 390 8.26 0.99 30.27
CA GLN A 390 8.17 2.36 30.72
C GLN A 390 8.31 2.41 32.24
N TYR A 391 9.51 2.75 32.70
CA TYR A 391 9.83 2.78 34.13
C TYR A 391 9.36 4.06 34.80
N CYS A 392 9.07 3.92 36.09
CA CYS A 392 8.75 5.07 36.93
C CYS A 392 9.95 6.01 37.09
N GLY A 393 9.74 7.31 36.89
CA GLY A 393 10.79 8.33 36.92
C GLY A 393 10.30 9.65 36.32
N ALA A 394 11.17 10.64 36.22
CA ALA A 394 10.78 11.95 35.69
C ALA A 394 10.49 11.89 34.19
N SER A 395 9.34 12.40 33.75
CA SER A 395 8.92 12.50 32.34
C SER A 395 9.88 13.30 31.45
N SER A 396 10.64 14.23 32.03
CA SER A 396 11.68 14.97 31.33
C SER A 396 12.98 14.17 31.11
N SER A 397 13.07 12.93 31.61
CA SER A 397 14.26 12.08 31.44
C SER A 397 14.35 11.58 30.00
N THR A 398 15.46 11.92 29.32
CA THR A 398 15.79 11.40 27.98
C THR A 398 16.39 9.99 28.01
N ASN A 399 16.65 9.43 29.20
CA ASN A 399 17.23 8.10 29.36
C ASN A 399 16.14 7.03 29.46
N SER A 400 15.40 6.84 28.37
CA SER A 400 14.33 5.84 28.27
C SER A 400 14.84 4.44 28.62
N GLY A 401 14.26 3.79 29.63
CA GLY A 401 14.62 2.43 30.06
C GLY A 401 15.81 2.33 31.03
N SER A 402 16.25 3.45 31.63
CA SER A 402 17.23 3.44 32.72
C SER A 402 16.58 3.07 34.06
N THR A 403 17.20 2.14 34.81
CA THR A 403 16.69 1.73 36.14
C THR A 403 17.15 2.64 37.28
N THR A 404 17.96 3.68 37.03
CA THR A 404 18.53 4.53 38.08
C THR A 404 17.48 5.32 38.85
N GLN A 405 16.46 5.86 38.17
CA GLN A 405 15.35 6.57 38.84
C GLN A 405 14.28 5.61 39.34
N ARG A 406 14.13 4.46 38.67
CA ARG A 406 13.22 3.38 39.06
C ARG A 406 13.47 2.89 40.49
N THR A 407 14.75 2.72 40.85
CA THR A 407 15.17 2.24 42.18
C THR A 407 15.09 3.33 43.26
N GLY A 408 15.14 4.61 42.91
CA GLY A 408 15.06 5.73 43.86
C GLY A 408 13.68 5.90 44.51
N THR A 409 13.60 6.66 45.61
CA THR A 409 12.34 6.89 46.37
C THR A 409 11.88 8.35 46.32
N SER A 410 12.29 9.11 45.29
CA SER A 410 11.92 10.52 45.16
C SER A 410 10.40 10.71 45.12
N THR A 411 9.91 11.66 45.91
CA THR A 411 8.48 12.01 45.96
C THR A 411 7.96 12.65 44.68
N SER A 412 8.84 13.03 43.75
CA SER A 412 8.48 13.58 42.44
C SER A 412 7.86 12.55 41.50
N TYR A 413 8.21 11.26 41.65
CA TYR A 413 7.72 10.19 40.78
C TYR A 413 7.28 8.93 41.56
N TRP A 414 7.59 8.80 42.86
CA TRP A 414 7.06 7.75 43.72
C TRP A 414 6.28 8.32 44.91
N GLN A 415 5.06 7.84 45.12
CA GLN A 415 4.26 8.11 46.32
C GLN A 415 4.42 6.97 47.32
N ASN A 416 4.79 7.25 48.58
CA ASN A 416 4.82 6.26 49.65
C ASN A 416 3.39 5.97 50.16
N LEU A 417 3.00 4.70 50.20
CA LEU A 417 1.67 4.23 50.64
C LEU A 417 1.70 3.53 52.01
N GLY A 418 2.87 3.40 52.65
CA GLY A 418 3.05 2.73 53.92
C GLY A 418 3.05 1.20 53.80
N SER A 419 2.55 0.52 54.83
CA SER A 419 2.63 -0.94 54.99
C SER A 419 1.42 -1.71 54.47
N THR A 420 0.37 -1.01 54.03
CA THR A 420 -0.85 -1.64 53.49
C THR A 420 -0.69 -1.89 52.01
N GLU A 421 -0.88 -3.14 51.59
CA GLU A 421 -0.83 -3.51 50.17
C GLU A 421 -2.02 -2.87 49.41
N PRO A 422 -1.77 -2.14 48.31
CA PRO A 422 -2.82 -1.65 47.43
C PRO A 422 -3.63 -2.80 46.82
N THR A 423 -4.95 -2.62 46.66
CA THR A 423 -5.84 -3.64 46.10
C THR A 423 -5.51 -4.01 44.65
N ASP A 424 -4.90 -3.10 43.90
CA ASP A 424 -4.46 -3.24 42.51
C ASP A 424 -2.94 -3.45 42.40
N PHE A 425 -2.26 -3.83 43.49
CA PHE A 425 -0.81 -3.96 43.52
C PHE A 425 -0.25 -4.93 42.47
N VAL A 426 -1.00 -5.94 42.03
CA VAL A 426 -0.48 -6.94 41.08
C VAL A 426 -0.51 -6.42 39.65
N GLY A 427 -1.39 -5.46 39.31
CA GLY A 427 -1.57 -5.01 37.93
C GLY A 427 -1.83 -6.21 36.99
N ASP A 428 -1.07 -6.26 35.89
CA ASP A 428 -1.06 -7.39 34.93
C ASP A 428 0.11 -8.36 35.20
N GLY A 429 1.09 -7.96 36.02
CA GLY A 429 2.24 -8.78 36.36
C GLY A 429 3.21 -8.10 37.33
N SER A 430 4.20 -8.86 37.80
CA SER A 430 5.27 -8.33 38.65
C SER A 430 6.62 -8.97 38.35
N GLU A 431 7.69 -8.26 38.66
CA GLU A 431 9.06 -8.75 38.59
C GLU A 431 9.85 -8.41 39.87
N THR A 432 10.86 -9.22 40.18
CA THR A 432 11.72 -8.99 41.35
C THR A 432 13.14 -8.65 40.90
N VAL A 433 13.62 -7.46 41.26
CA VAL A 433 14.96 -6.98 40.93
C VAL A 433 15.64 -6.50 42.20
N SER A 434 16.80 -7.09 42.52
CA SER A 434 17.61 -6.73 43.70
C SER A 434 16.83 -6.72 45.03
N GLY A 435 15.87 -7.65 45.20
CA GLY A 435 15.05 -7.78 46.42
C GLY A 435 13.87 -6.81 46.52
N VAL A 436 13.63 -5.99 45.48
CA VAL A 436 12.44 -5.14 45.34
C VAL A 436 11.49 -5.77 44.32
N VAL A 437 10.20 -5.83 44.66
CA VAL A 437 9.16 -6.30 43.73
C VAL A 437 8.54 -5.09 43.04
N TYR A 438 8.54 -5.07 41.72
CA TYR A 438 7.88 -4.05 40.90
C TYR A 438 6.66 -4.68 40.23
N SER A 439 5.51 -4.02 40.31
CA SER A 439 4.33 -4.38 39.54
C SER A 439 4.20 -3.47 38.33
N HIS A 440 3.67 -4.03 37.25
CA HIS A 440 3.39 -3.33 36.01
C HIS A 440 1.97 -3.60 35.52
N THR A 441 1.49 -2.70 34.68
CA THR A 441 0.34 -2.92 33.80
C THR A 441 0.82 -2.94 32.35
N LEU A 442 0.12 -3.67 31.50
CA LEU A 442 0.35 -3.70 30.06
C LEU A 442 -0.50 -2.61 29.41
N GLU A 443 0.14 -1.64 28.76
CA GLU A 443 -0.53 -0.56 28.04
C GLU A 443 -0.09 -0.56 26.58
N MET A 444 -1.04 -0.45 25.65
CA MET A 444 -0.72 -0.26 24.23
C MET A 444 -0.31 1.20 24.00
N GLN A 445 0.91 1.42 23.49
CA GLN A 445 1.43 2.75 23.19
C GLN A 445 1.96 2.83 21.75
N LEU A 446 1.71 3.95 21.07
CA LEU A 446 2.22 4.24 19.72
C LEU A 446 3.64 4.82 19.80
N GLY A 447 4.62 4.18 19.17
CA GLY A 447 5.97 4.77 19.10
C GLY A 447 6.96 4.05 18.19
N ALA A 448 8.24 4.36 18.39
CA ALA A 448 9.34 3.92 17.53
C ALA A 448 9.47 2.39 17.57
N ASN A 449 8.88 1.71 16.58
CA ASN A 449 9.00 0.27 16.42
C ASN A 449 10.39 -0.02 15.83
N ALA A 450 11.17 -0.89 16.48
CA ALA A 450 12.49 -1.30 15.98
C ALA A 450 12.44 -2.05 14.63
N ASP A 451 11.24 -2.43 14.19
CA ASP A 451 10.94 -3.07 12.92
C ASP A 451 10.37 -2.09 11.87
N SER A 452 10.24 -0.80 12.25
CA SER A 452 9.89 0.32 11.37
C SER A 452 11.15 1.09 10.98
N GLY A 453 11.28 1.42 9.70
CA GLY A 453 12.32 2.35 9.25
C GLY A 453 11.84 3.79 9.10
N PHE A 454 10.61 4.11 9.50
CA PHE A 454 10.01 5.44 9.35
C PHE A 454 10.94 6.56 9.84
N ASP A 455 11.47 6.41 11.05
CA ASP A 455 12.34 7.42 11.65
C ASP A 455 13.68 7.57 10.92
N GLN A 456 14.15 6.49 10.28
CA GLN A 456 15.42 6.42 9.57
C GLN A 456 15.31 6.77 8.08
N SER A 457 14.08 6.87 7.55
CA SER A 457 13.79 7.32 6.19
C SER A 457 14.09 8.81 6.00
N VAL A 458 14.38 9.18 4.76
CA VAL A 458 14.74 10.56 4.36
C VAL A 458 13.68 11.57 4.80
N ALA A 459 14.10 12.73 5.33
CA ALA A 459 13.20 13.73 5.90
C ALA A 459 12.12 14.20 4.91
N GLY A 460 12.48 14.40 3.63
CA GLY A 460 11.54 14.81 2.58
C GLY A 460 10.45 13.78 2.24
N SER A 461 10.51 12.57 2.80
CA SER A 461 9.44 11.58 2.65
C SER A 461 8.36 11.69 3.72
N LYS A 462 8.49 12.56 4.73
CA LYS A 462 7.68 12.52 5.96
C LYS A 462 6.92 13.81 6.22
N ASP A 463 5.69 13.67 6.72
CA ASP A 463 4.89 14.74 7.27
C ASP A 463 4.32 14.31 8.63
N GLY A 464 4.84 14.91 9.71
CA GLY A 464 4.55 14.49 11.08
C GLY A 464 4.89 13.02 11.34
N ILE A 465 3.86 12.22 11.61
CA ILE A 465 3.98 10.78 11.91
C ILE A 465 3.71 9.87 10.70
N ASN A 466 3.42 10.44 9.54
CA ASN A 466 3.07 9.72 8.32
C ASN A 466 4.04 10.01 7.18
N TYR A 467 4.06 9.12 6.20
CA TYR A 467 4.74 9.32 4.94
C TYR A 467 3.94 10.28 4.05
N ILE A 468 4.65 11.06 3.26
CA ILE A 468 4.11 11.81 2.13
C ILE A 468 3.97 10.83 0.97
N SER A 469 2.74 10.43 0.68
CA SER A 469 2.45 9.53 -0.44
C SER A 469 2.95 10.14 -1.77
N PRO A 470 3.72 9.39 -2.59
CA PRO A 470 4.06 9.81 -3.94
C PRO A 470 2.95 9.49 -4.96
N LEU A 471 1.80 8.99 -4.51
CA LEU A 471 0.67 8.76 -5.38
C LEU A 471 -0.03 10.08 -5.73
N PRO A 472 -0.75 10.16 -6.85
CA PRO A 472 -1.62 11.29 -7.13
C PRO A 472 -2.60 11.55 -5.98
N ALA A 473 -2.93 12.83 -5.77
CA ALA A 473 -3.99 13.24 -4.85
C ALA A 473 -5.29 12.50 -5.19
N GLU A 474 -6.13 12.23 -4.21
CA GLU A 474 -7.36 11.43 -4.39
C GLU A 474 -8.23 11.91 -5.55
N ALA A 475 -8.36 13.23 -5.72
CA ALA A 475 -9.12 13.84 -6.81
C ALA A 475 -8.53 13.54 -8.21
N ASP A 476 -7.24 13.22 -8.32
CA ASP A 476 -6.52 13.01 -9.57
C ASP A 476 -6.25 11.52 -9.86
N ARG A 477 -6.60 10.62 -8.94
CA ARG A 477 -6.42 9.18 -9.13
C ARG A 477 -7.37 8.69 -10.23
N VAL A 478 -6.79 8.04 -11.23
CA VAL A 478 -7.55 7.43 -12.35
C VAL A 478 -7.18 5.95 -12.48
N SER A 479 -8.05 5.15 -13.09
CA SER A 479 -7.81 3.73 -13.30
C SER A 479 -6.57 3.43 -14.16
N CYS A 480 -6.13 4.36 -15.01
CA CYS A 480 -4.90 4.22 -15.80
C CYS A 480 -3.61 4.33 -15.00
N ASP A 481 -3.65 4.93 -13.80
CA ASP A 481 -2.43 5.11 -13.02
C ASP A 481 -1.95 3.74 -12.54
N GLY A 482 -0.66 3.47 -12.71
CA GLY A 482 -0.08 2.18 -12.38
C GLY A 482 0.93 2.32 -11.26
N GLN A 483 0.69 1.70 -10.11
CA GLN A 483 1.61 1.84 -8.98
C GLN A 483 2.02 0.50 -8.41
N GLY A 484 3.24 0.46 -7.88
CA GLY A 484 3.71 -0.80 -7.36
C GLY A 484 4.99 -0.76 -6.55
N VAL A 485 5.19 -1.84 -5.82
CA VAL A 485 6.40 -2.12 -5.07
C VAL A 485 7.27 -3.06 -5.90
N TYR A 486 8.52 -2.66 -6.12
CA TYR A 486 9.53 -3.47 -6.78
C TYR A 486 10.52 -3.99 -5.73
N ILE A 487 10.50 -5.30 -5.46
CA ILE A 487 11.41 -5.93 -4.51
C ILE A 487 12.50 -6.66 -5.31
N LEU A 488 13.76 -6.38 -5.03
CA LEU A 488 14.90 -7.12 -5.59
C LEU A 488 15.65 -7.78 -4.45
N SER A 489 15.76 -9.11 -4.46
CA SER A 489 16.40 -9.89 -3.40
C SER A 489 17.05 -11.18 -3.89
N ASP A 490 18.06 -11.66 -3.15
CA ASP A 490 18.90 -12.79 -3.53
C ASP A 490 18.79 -14.03 -2.64
N GLY A 491 17.92 -14.00 -1.63
CA GLY A 491 17.84 -15.06 -0.64
C GLY A 491 16.49 -15.19 0.03
N GLU A 492 16.43 -16.05 1.04
CA GLU A 492 15.26 -16.25 1.85
C GLU A 492 15.08 -15.13 2.90
N ALA A 493 13.88 -14.54 2.92
CA ALA A 493 13.45 -13.58 3.93
C ALA A 493 13.74 -14.09 5.35
N ASN A 494 14.29 -13.25 6.22
CA ASN A 494 14.69 -13.65 7.57
C ASN A 494 14.50 -12.55 8.62
N ASN A 495 14.37 -12.98 9.89
CA ASN A 495 14.22 -12.10 11.05
C ASN A 495 12.90 -11.29 11.07
N SER A 496 11.83 -11.90 10.55
CA SER A 496 10.44 -11.40 10.61
C SER A 496 9.51 -12.49 11.12
N SER A 497 9.08 -12.41 12.39
CA SER A 497 8.07 -13.32 12.94
C SER A 497 6.65 -12.85 12.57
N PRO A 498 5.61 -13.71 12.65
CA PRO A 498 4.24 -13.32 12.35
C PRO A 498 3.75 -12.17 13.24
N ALA A 499 4.07 -12.20 14.54
CA ALA A 499 3.69 -11.14 15.48
C ALA A 499 4.32 -9.78 15.11
N ARG A 500 5.63 -9.76 14.84
CA ARG A 500 6.36 -8.54 14.44
C ARG A 500 5.86 -8.00 13.10
N SER A 501 5.65 -8.90 12.13
CA SER A 501 5.10 -8.55 10.81
C SER A 501 3.68 -8.01 10.91
N THR A 502 2.82 -8.61 11.74
CA THR A 502 1.43 -8.16 11.96
C THR A 502 1.40 -6.73 12.50
N SER A 503 2.24 -6.41 13.49
CA SER A 503 2.32 -5.05 14.05
C SER A 503 2.66 -4.01 12.97
N VAL A 504 3.73 -4.24 12.20
CA VAL A 504 4.20 -3.29 11.19
C VAL A 504 3.24 -3.18 9.99
N ILE A 505 2.67 -4.31 9.55
CA ILE A 505 1.74 -4.32 8.41
C ILE A 505 0.39 -3.67 8.79
N SER A 506 -0.10 -3.89 10.01
CA SER A 506 -1.34 -3.27 10.48
C SER A 506 -1.20 -1.75 10.50
N ALA A 507 -0.06 -1.23 10.96
CA ALA A 507 0.25 0.19 10.88
C ALA A 507 0.31 0.70 9.43
N ALA A 508 0.99 -0.04 8.55
CA ALA A 508 1.09 0.32 7.13
C ALA A 508 -0.29 0.42 6.47
N LEU A 509 -1.22 -0.45 6.82
CA LEU A 509 -2.59 -0.44 6.29
C LEU A 509 -3.50 0.59 6.96
N GLY A 510 -3.03 1.35 7.96
CA GLY A 510 -3.82 2.34 8.68
C GLY A 510 -5.14 1.77 9.20
N SER A 511 -6.26 2.43 8.89
CA SER A 511 -7.60 1.98 9.29
C SER A 511 -8.00 0.61 8.72
N TYR A 512 -7.33 0.12 7.67
CA TYR A 512 -7.58 -1.20 7.06
C TYR A 512 -6.71 -2.31 7.66
N GLY A 513 -5.87 -1.97 8.64
CA GLY A 513 -4.97 -2.89 9.35
C GLY A 513 -5.56 -3.53 10.60
N SER A 514 -6.67 -3.01 11.16
CA SER A 514 -7.21 -3.47 12.45
C SER A 514 -7.59 -4.95 12.51
N ASN A 515 -7.92 -5.55 11.36
CA ASN A 515 -8.24 -6.97 11.22
C ASN A 515 -7.19 -7.71 10.37
N PHE A 516 -5.96 -7.17 10.29
CA PHE A 516 -4.88 -7.85 9.59
C PHE A 516 -4.37 -9.00 10.47
N SER A 517 -4.32 -10.20 9.89
CA SER A 517 -3.68 -11.36 10.51
C SER A 517 -2.91 -12.12 9.43
N CYS A 518 -1.71 -12.57 9.75
CA CYS A 518 -0.98 -13.41 8.80
C CYS A 518 -1.65 -14.80 8.68
N PRO A 519 -2.03 -15.24 7.46
CA PRO A 519 -2.77 -16.47 7.27
C PRO A 519 -1.92 -17.71 7.56
N THR A 520 -2.57 -18.79 7.98
CA THR A 520 -1.92 -20.10 8.20
C THR A 520 -1.78 -20.91 6.91
N ASP A 521 -2.53 -20.54 5.87
CA ASP A 521 -2.54 -21.11 4.53
C ASP A 521 -1.96 -20.12 3.49
N GLY A 522 -1.52 -20.64 2.33
CA GLY A 522 -0.91 -19.83 1.27
C GLY A 522 0.63 -19.88 1.27
N LEU A 523 1.29 -18.72 1.21
CA LEU A 523 2.76 -18.65 1.07
C LEU A 523 3.46 -19.01 2.39
N SER A 524 4.33 -20.02 2.41
CA SER A 524 5.02 -20.40 3.67
C SER A 524 6.38 -21.06 3.45
N THR A 525 7.38 -20.66 4.26
CA THR A 525 8.69 -21.34 4.40
C THR A 525 9.16 -21.48 5.84
N GLY A 526 8.51 -20.82 6.81
CA GLY A 526 8.89 -20.82 8.22
C GLY A 526 8.50 -19.52 8.92
N THR A 527 8.48 -19.52 10.27
CA THR A 527 8.05 -18.36 11.07
C THR A 527 8.97 -17.15 10.92
N ALA A 528 10.28 -17.34 10.72
CA ALA A 528 11.25 -16.25 10.61
C ALA A 528 11.21 -15.49 9.26
N ALA A 529 10.55 -16.05 8.23
CA ALA A 529 10.48 -15.48 6.90
C ALA A 529 9.15 -14.75 6.62
N SER A 530 8.08 -15.12 7.33
CA SER A 530 6.75 -14.48 7.25
C SER A 530 6.20 -14.23 5.83
N TRP A 531 6.49 -15.13 4.88
CA TRP A 531 5.96 -15.06 3.51
C TRP A 531 4.43 -14.99 3.44
N HIS A 532 3.73 -15.64 4.36
CA HIS A 532 2.27 -15.60 4.49
C HIS A 532 1.77 -14.18 4.79
N CYS A 533 2.46 -13.47 5.69
CA CYS A 533 2.17 -12.06 5.96
C CYS A 533 2.40 -11.19 4.71
N MET A 534 3.49 -11.43 3.97
CA MET A 534 3.77 -10.72 2.72
C MET A 534 2.71 -10.97 1.65
N GLY A 535 2.26 -12.23 1.51
CA GLY A 535 1.18 -12.59 0.60
C GLY A 535 -0.11 -11.87 0.94
N GLU A 536 -0.50 -11.86 2.21
CA GLU A 536 -1.74 -11.19 2.63
C GLU A 536 -1.66 -9.66 2.47
N LEU A 537 -0.51 -9.06 2.77
CA LEU A 537 -0.26 -7.65 2.46
C LEU A 537 -0.38 -7.39 0.94
N ALA A 538 0.22 -8.25 0.11
CA ALA A 538 0.13 -8.09 -1.35
C ALA A 538 -1.29 -8.17 -1.88
N LYS A 539 -2.15 -9.06 -1.36
CA LYS A 539 -3.57 -9.10 -1.72
C LYS A 539 -4.30 -7.81 -1.35
N LYS A 540 -4.06 -7.29 -0.14
CA LYS A 540 -4.68 -6.05 0.32
C LYS A 540 -4.21 -4.84 -0.49
N LEU A 541 -2.94 -4.81 -0.88
CA LEU A 541 -2.40 -3.77 -1.76
C LEU A 541 -2.97 -3.87 -3.17
N PHE A 542 -3.12 -5.09 -3.70
CA PHE A 542 -3.64 -5.31 -5.04
C PHE A 542 -5.11 -4.88 -5.20
N ASN A 543 -5.90 -4.79 -4.11
CA ASN A 543 -7.26 -4.24 -4.12
C ASN A 543 -8.20 -4.88 -5.14
N GLY A 544 -8.04 -6.18 -5.38
CA GLY A 544 -8.81 -6.90 -6.41
C GLY A 544 -8.49 -6.51 -7.85
N GLY A 545 -7.44 -5.72 -8.09
CA GLY A 545 -6.98 -5.29 -9.41
C GLY A 545 -7.55 -3.95 -9.89
N ASP A 546 -8.51 -3.39 -9.16
CA ASP A 546 -9.26 -2.20 -9.57
C ASP A 546 -9.53 -1.24 -8.41
N ILE A 547 -9.95 -0.02 -8.75
CA ILE A 547 -10.53 0.93 -7.79
C ILE A 547 -11.91 0.41 -7.37
N GLN A 548 -12.12 0.19 -6.07
CA GLN A 548 -13.35 -0.42 -5.56
C GLN A 548 -14.40 0.64 -5.24
N THR A 549 -15.63 0.45 -5.72
CA THR A 549 -16.75 1.35 -5.44
C THR A 549 -17.55 0.95 -4.19
N ALA A 550 -17.49 -0.32 -3.81
CA ALA A 550 -18.15 -0.84 -2.62
C ALA A 550 -17.18 -0.83 -1.43
N VAL A 551 -17.57 -0.16 -0.33
CA VAL A 551 -16.73 0.03 0.86
C VAL A 551 -16.20 -1.29 1.43
N ASN A 552 -17.00 -2.36 1.38
CA ASN A 552 -16.62 -3.69 1.87
C ASN A 552 -15.61 -4.44 0.98
N LYS A 553 -15.31 -3.92 -0.22
CA LYS A 553 -14.30 -4.48 -1.13
C LYS A 553 -12.99 -3.68 -1.11
N ILE A 554 -12.97 -2.49 -0.52
CA ILE A 554 -11.75 -1.69 -0.37
C ILE A 554 -10.83 -2.39 0.64
N THR A 555 -9.61 -2.71 0.22
CA THR A 555 -8.65 -3.43 1.08
C THR A 555 -7.44 -2.62 1.50
N ASN A 556 -7.28 -1.40 0.98
CA ASN A 556 -6.20 -0.49 1.37
C ASN A 556 -6.68 0.98 1.50
N PRO A 557 -5.96 1.83 2.28
CA PRO A 557 -6.31 3.23 2.52
C PRO A 557 -6.50 4.12 1.30
N VAL A 558 -5.84 3.81 0.19
CA VAL A 558 -5.79 4.66 -0.99
C VAL A 558 -6.79 4.23 -2.08
N ASN A 559 -7.45 3.08 -1.90
CA ASN A 559 -8.42 2.49 -2.80
C ASN A 559 -7.96 2.43 -4.27
N ILE A 560 -6.69 2.08 -4.48
CA ILE A 560 -6.13 1.85 -5.81
C ILE A 560 -5.34 0.53 -5.80
N PRO A 561 -5.25 -0.16 -6.94
CA PRO A 561 -4.45 -1.38 -7.05
C PRO A 561 -2.95 -1.05 -7.02
N ILE A 562 -2.25 -1.57 -6.01
CA ILE A 562 -0.79 -1.48 -5.89
C ILE A 562 -0.23 -2.88 -6.19
N GLN A 563 0.49 -3.01 -7.30
CA GLN A 563 1.07 -4.28 -7.73
C GLN A 563 2.45 -4.54 -7.10
N THR A 564 2.82 -5.80 -6.97
CA THR A 564 4.09 -6.22 -6.38
C THR A 564 4.88 -7.04 -7.37
N ALA A 565 6.04 -6.54 -7.76
CA ALA A 565 7.04 -7.30 -8.51
C ALA A 565 8.12 -7.83 -7.57
N PHE A 566 8.59 -9.04 -7.87
CA PHE A 566 9.73 -9.63 -7.20
C PHE A 566 10.78 -10.02 -8.22
N VAL A 567 12.00 -9.55 -7.99
CA VAL A 567 13.17 -9.81 -8.82
C VAL A 567 14.16 -10.64 -8.03
N GLY A 568 14.25 -11.91 -8.41
CA GLY A 568 15.19 -12.86 -7.87
C GLY A 568 16.58 -12.64 -8.43
N PHE A 569 17.56 -12.43 -7.56
CA PHE A 569 18.94 -12.16 -7.93
C PHE A 569 19.88 -13.30 -7.52
N GLY A 570 20.84 -13.65 -8.38
CA GLY A 570 21.83 -14.70 -8.07
C GLY A 570 21.41 -16.11 -8.47
N LYS A 571 22.29 -17.09 -8.21
CA LYS A 571 22.18 -18.45 -8.77
C LYS A 571 20.90 -19.19 -8.38
N ASP A 572 20.52 -19.13 -7.10
CA ASP A 572 19.40 -19.90 -6.55
C ASP A 572 18.07 -19.55 -7.24
N PHE A 573 17.88 -18.27 -7.59
CA PHE A 573 16.69 -17.78 -8.27
C PHE A 573 16.60 -18.16 -9.76
N ASN A 574 17.61 -18.81 -10.36
CA ASN A 574 17.53 -19.26 -11.77
C ASN A 574 16.79 -20.59 -11.94
N SER A 575 16.30 -21.18 -10.85
CA SER A 575 15.45 -22.36 -10.91
C SER A 575 14.41 -22.32 -9.80
N LEU A 576 13.18 -22.78 -10.07
CA LEU A 576 12.11 -22.90 -9.07
C LEU A 576 12.29 -24.11 -8.13
N THR A 577 13.53 -24.46 -7.80
CA THR A 577 13.83 -25.63 -6.96
C THR A 577 13.72 -25.32 -5.47
N GLN A 578 14.12 -24.11 -5.07
CA GLN A 578 14.10 -23.69 -3.67
C GLN A 578 12.73 -23.18 -3.25
N THR A 579 12.29 -23.51 -2.04
CA THR A 579 10.97 -23.13 -1.52
C THR A 579 10.79 -21.61 -1.47
N HIS A 580 11.79 -20.85 -1.02
CA HIS A 580 11.69 -19.38 -0.97
C HIS A 580 11.59 -18.74 -2.36
N VAL A 581 12.24 -19.31 -3.39
CA VAL A 581 12.10 -18.87 -4.78
C VAL A 581 10.69 -19.15 -5.29
N GLN A 582 10.12 -20.31 -4.96
CA GLN A 582 8.73 -20.62 -5.27
C GLN A 582 7.76 -19.64 -4.58
N GLN A 583 7.99 -19.28 -3.31
CA GLN A 583 7.15 -18.30 -2.62
C GLN A 583 7.27 -16.90 -3.21
N ALA A 584 8.47 -16.47 -3.56
CA ALA A 584 8.70 -15.20 -4.26
C ALA A 584 7.96 -15.16 -5.61
N CYS A 585 8.05 -16.25 -6.37
CA CYS A 585 7.35 -16.40 -7.64
C CYS A 585 5.82 -16.35 -7.47
N LYS A 586 5.27 -17.05 -6.47
CA LYS A 586 3.83 -17.02 -6.17
C LYS A 586 3.37 -15.66 -5.66
N LEU A 587 4.18 -14.97 -4.84
CA LEU A 587 3.88 -13.64 -4.28
C LEU A 587 3.65 -12.59 -5.37
N SER A 588 4.48 -12.59 -6.41
CA SER A 588 4.40 -11.56 -7.45
C SER A 588 3.75 -12.04 -8.76
N SER A 589 3.36 -13.31 -8.86
CA SER A 589 2.87 -13.89 -10.12
C SER A 589 1.70 -13.13 -10.74
N ARG A 590 1.72 -13.02 -12.08
CA ARG A 590 0.66 -12.42 -12.89
C ARG A 590 -0.45 -13.41 -13.13
N THR A 591 -1.57 -13.19 -12.45
CA THR A 591 -2.73 -14.08 -12.54
C THR A 591 -3.90 -13.52 -13.33
N GLN A 592 -3.82 -12.26 -13.74
CA GLN A 592 -4.87 -11.57 -14.50
C GLN A 592 -5.11 -12.18 -15.89
N ALA A 593 -6.35 -12.11 -16.36
CA ALA A 593 -6.78 -12.73 -17.61
C ALA A 593 -6.22 -12.03 -18.86
N ASP A 594 -5.94 -10.73 -18.76
CA ASP A 594 -5.41 -9.83 -19.79
C ASP A 594 -3.87 -9.76 -19.82
N ARG A 595 -3.18 -10.68 -19.13
CA ARG A 595 -1.71 -10.65 -19.03
C ARG A 595 -1.03 -10.89 -20.38
N ASP A 596 -0.08 -10.02 -20.71
CA ASP A 596 0.84 -10.22 -21.83
C ASP A 596 2.02 -11.09 -21.39
N GLY A 597 1.97 -12.38 -21.73
CA GLY A 597 3.00 -13.35 -21.38
C GLY A 597 2.83 -13.98 -20.00
N HIS A 598 3.62 -15.02 -19.75
CA HIS A 598 3.57 -15.83 -18.55
C HIS A 598 4.89 -15.75 -17.79
N ASP A 599 4.82 -15.52 -16.48
CA ASP A 599 5.91 -15.85 -15.56
C ASP A 599 5.81 -17.31 -15.10
N ALA A 600 6.84 -17.82 -14.44
CA ALA A 600 6.93 -19.24 -14.09
C ALA A 600 5.87 -19.74 -13.08
N CYS A 601 5.08 -18.83 -12.48
CA CYS A 601 3.98 -19.17 -11.56
C CYS A 601 2.61 -18.68 -12.08
N SER A 602 2.54 -18.16 -13.30
CA SER A 602 1.29 -17.69 -13.89
C SER A 602 0.29 -18.83 -14.02
N PRO A 603 -1.03 -18.54 -14.12
CA PRO A 603 -2.00 -19.58 -14.39
C PRO A 603 -1.62 -20.33 -15.66
N ASN A 604 -1.79 -21.65 -15.63
CA ASN A 604 -1.39 -22.62 -16.66
C ASN A 604 0.11 -22.99 -16.68
N GLN A 605 0.90 -22.59 -15.68
CA GLN A 605 2.34 -22.92 -15.58
C GLN A 605 2.59 -24.02 -14.54
N GLY A 606 2.65 -25.28 -14.99
CA GLY A 606 3.15 -26.44 -14.24
C GLY A 606 2.66 -26.55 -12.79
N ALA A 607 3.53 -27.04 -11.90
CA ALA A 607 3.20 -27.34 -10.51
C ALA A 607 3.12 -26.11 -9.58
N ASN A 608 3.60 -24.94 -10.01
CA ASN A 608 3.70 -23.73 -9.18
C ASN A 608 2.67 -22.65 -9.55
N ALA A 609 1.73 -22.96 -10.44
CA ALA A 609 0.71 -22.04 -10.90
C ALA A 609 -0.13 -21.47 -9.74
N VAL A 610 -0.37 -20.17 -9.77
CA VAL A 610 -1.29 -19.46 -8.86
C VAL A 610 -2.58 -19.13 -9.60
N ALA A 611 -3.73 -19.41 -8.97
CA ALA A 611 -5.03 -19.05 -9.52
C ALA A 611 -5.33 -17.55 -9.37
N SER A 612 -6.10 -16.98 -10.29
CA SER A 612 -6.61 -15.60 -10.20
C SER A 612 -7.51 -15.43 -8.96
N PRO A 613 -7.41 -14.31 -8.20
CA PRO A 613 -6.66 -13.08 -8.49
C PRO A 613 -5.22 -13.06 -7.94
N GLY A 614 -4.66 -14.18 -7.50
CA GLY A 614 -3.29 -14.26 -7.02
C GLY A 614 -3.00 -13.40 -5.78
N TYR A 615 -1.78 -12.86 -5.73
CA TYR A 615 -1.30 -11.99 -4.65
C TYR A 615 -0.96 -10.60 -5.22
N GLY A 616 0.31 -10.32 -5.54
CA GLY A 616 0.76 -8.99 -5.94
C GLY A 616 0.65 -8.66 -7.43
N ASN A 617 0.56 -9.63 -8.33
CA ASN A 617 0.34 -9.43 -9.78
C ASN A 617 1.30 -8.48 -10.52
N GLY A 618 2.50 -8.21 -10.01
CA GLY A 618 3.49 -7.35 -10.69
C GLY A 618 4.46 -8.09 -11.61
N GLY A 619 4.60 -9.40 -11.44
CA GLY A 619 5.51 -10.27 -12.18
C GLY A 619 6.67 -10.79 -11.33
N PHE A 620 7.07 -12.02 -11.65
CA PHE A 620 8.30 -12.62 -11.13
C PHE A 620 9.37 -12.61 -12.21
N PHE A 621 10.53 -12.02 -11.88
CA PHE A 621 11.66 -11.91 -12.79
C PHE A 621 12.90 -12.52 -12.14
N THR A 622 13.74 -13.15 -12.94
CA THR A 622 15.01 -13.73 -12.48
C THR A 622 16.14 -13.10 -13.27
N THR A 623 17.21 -12.71 -12.58
CA THR A 623 18.36 -12.10 -13.24
C THR A 623 19.67 -12.41 -12.53
N GLN A 624 20.73 -12.51 -13.32
CA GLN A 624 22.11 -12.61 -12.86
C GLN A 624 22.99 -11.49 -13.44
N SER A 625 22.44 -10.60 -14.26
CA SER A 625 23.16 -9.56 -15.00
C SER A 625 22.57 -8.17 -14.76
N ALA A 626 23.39 -7.16 -14.99
CA ALA A 626 23.00 -5.75 -14.95
C ALA A 626 21.85 -5.44 -15.92
N GLU A 627 21.90 -6.02 -17.13
CA GLU A 627 20.88 -5.87 -18.16
C GLU A 627 19.54 -6.49 -17.73
N GLY A 628 19.56 -7.66 -17.10
CA GLY A 628 18.33 -8.28 -16.61
C GLY A 628 17.63 -7.47 -15.51
N VAL A 629 18.37 -6.72 -14.69
CA VAL A 629 17.77 -5.77 -13.73
C VAL A 629 17.04 -4.66 -14.48
N THR A 630 17.68 -4.04 -15.48
CA THR A 630 17.05 -3.00 -16.32
C THR A 630 15.78 -3.52 -16.99
N ASN A 631 15.87 -4.69 -17.63
CA ASN A 631 14.75 -5.31 -18.32
C ASN A 631 13.59 -5.64 -17.37
N SER A 632 13.89 -6.07 -16.13
CA SER A 632 12.86 -6.34 -15.12
C SER A 632 12.11 -5.07 -14.69
N VAL A 633 12.79 -3.92 -14.57
CA VAL A 633 12.15 -2.65 -14.22
C VAL A 633 11.24 -2.18 -15.36
N ILE A 634 11.72 -2.25 -16.61
CA ILE A 634 10.92 -1.90 -17.80
C ILE A 634 9.70 -2.82 -17.90
N ALA A 635 9.89 -4.14 -17.77
CA ALA A 635 8.80 -5.10 -17.82
C ALA A 635 7.78 -4.88 -16.70
N PHE A 636 8.23 -4.56 -15.48
CA PHE A 636 7.31 -4.23 -14.39
C PHE A 636 6.52 -2.96 -14.69
N LEU A 637 7.19 -1.89 -15.14
CA LEU A 637 6.51 -0.66 -15.56
C LEU A 637 5.46 -0.94 -16.65
N ASP A 638 5.77 -1.77 -17.64
CA ASP A 638 4.82 -2.16 -18.69
C ASP A 638 3.63 -2.99 -18.16
N ASN A 639 3.81 -3.70 -17.04
CA ASN A 639 2.73 -4.43 -16.36
C ASN A 639 1.81 -3.53 -15.50
N LEU A 640 2.25 -2.32 -15.16
CA LEU A 640 1.48 -1.39 -14.33
C LEU A 640 0.40 -0.64 -15.12
N GLY A 641 -0.80 -0.52 -14.53
CA GLY A 641 -1.85 0.38 -15.04
C GLY A 641 -2.64 -0.16 -16.23
N LYS A 642 -2.73 -1.49 -16.37
CA LYS A 642 -3.58 -2.18 -17.36
C LYS A 642 -5.03 -2.38 -16.92
N ALA A 643 -5.50 -1.65 -15.90
CA ALA A 643 -6.92 -1.69 -15.58
C ALA A 643 -7.71 -1.28 -16.83
N ALA A 644 -8.75 -2.05 -17.15
CA ALA A 644 -9.60 -1.77 -18.29
C ALA A 644 -10.16 -0.36 -18.11
N LEU A 645 -9.76 0.54 -19.00
CA LEU A 645 -10.49 1.79 -19.15
C LEU A 645 -11.90 1.41 -19.57
N GLU A 646 -12.88 1.62 -18.69
CA GLU A 646 -14.28 1.64 -19.09
C GLU A 646 -14.41 2.65 -20.22
N PRO A 647 -14.68 2.18 -21.44
CA PRO A 647 -14.52 3.05 -22.58
C PRO A 647 -15.58 4.14 -22.54
N LEU A 648 -15.14 5.40 -22.56
CA LEU A 648 -16.08 6.51 -22.54
C LEU A 648 -16.58 6.77 -23.95
N THR A 649 -17.90 6.77 -24.11
CA THR A 649 -18.53 7.16 -25.36
C THR A 649 -18.26 8.62 -25.65
N THR A 650 -17.43 8.88 -26.66
CA THR A 650 -17.11 10.24 -27.10
C THR A 650 -17.67 10.49 -28.50
N GLY A 651 -17.91 11.75 -28.86
CA GLY A 651 -18.45 12.10 -30.17
C GLY A 651 -19.19 13.43 -30.19
N ALA A 652 -19.15 14.10 -31.34
CA ALA A 652 -20.01 15.25 -31.59
C ALA A 652 -21.38 14.78 -32.10
N ILE A 653 -22.44 15.44 -31.62
CA ILE A 653 -23.80 15.27 -32.15
C ILE A 653 -23.97 16.17 -33.35
N SER A 654 -24.45 15.62 -34.46
CA SER A 654 -24.82 16.39 -35.66
C SER A 654 -26.31 16.34 -35.90
N VAL A 655 -26.88 17.48 -36.26
CA VAL A 655 -28.29 17.61 -36.66
C VAL A 655 -28.32 17.89 -38.17
N PRO A 656 -28.82 16.96 -39.00
CA PRO A 656 -28.94 17.17 -40.43
C PRO A 656 -29.93 18.29 -40.75
N ALA A 657 -29.67 19.02 -41.83
CA ALA A 657 -30.67 19.87 -42.46
C ALA A 657 -31.82 19.01 -43.00
N ASP A 658 -33.03 19.51 -42.90
CA ASP A 658 -34.20 18.85 -43.45
C ASP A 658 -34.21 19.02 -44.99
N ALA A 659 -34.13 17.89 -45.71
CA ALA A 659 -34.11 17.88 -47.17
C ALA A 659 -35.41 18.43 -47.80
N LEU A 660 -36.51 18.45 -47.05
CA LEU A 660 -37.81 18.96 -47.50
C LEU A 660 -38.10 20.39 -47.02
N SER A 661 -37.27 20.94 -46.12
CA SER A 661 -37.38 22.30 -45.60
C SER A 661 -36.01 22.98 -45.58
N PRO A 662 -35.71 23.88 -46.55
CA PRO A 662 -34.40 24.54 -46.65
C PRO A 662 -33.98 25.37 -45.43
N SER A 663 -34.91 25.67 -44.52
CA SER A 663 -34.65 26.38 -43.25
C SER A 663 -34.83 25.49 -42.01
N GLY A 664 -35.25 24.24 -42.17
CA GLY A 664 -35.55 23.31 -41.08
C GLY A 664 -34.35 22.45 -40.70
N LEU A 665 -34.13 22.26 -39.41
CA LEU A 665 -33.28 21.20 -38.89
C LEU A 665 -34.15 19.99 -38.55
N GLN A 666 -33.63 18.78 -38.72
CA GLN A 666 -34.33 17.59 -38.25
C GLN A 666 -34.52 17.64 -36.72
N PRO A 667 -35.64 17.13 -36.16
CA PRO A 667 -35.87 17.11 -34.71
C PRO A 667 -35.06 16.00 -33.99
N TYR A 668 -33.94 15.57 -34.58
CA TYR A 668 -33.10 14.48 -34.11
C TYR A 668 -31.63 14.83 -34.24
N GLY A 669 -30.84 14.50 -33.22
CA GLY A 669 -29.38 14.56 -33.23
C GLY A 669 -28.78 13.17 -33.39
N TYR A 670 -27.71 13.07 -34.18
CA TYR A 670 -26.96 11.84 -34.38
C TYR A 670 -25.59 11.95 -33.73
N LEU A 671 -25.36 11.15 -32.69
CA LEU A 671 -24.08 11.03 -32.00
C LEU A 671 -23.22 10.00 -32.71
N ARG A 672 -22.06 10.42 -33.22
CA ARG A 672 -21.01 9.51 -33.66
C ARG A 672 -20.26 9.00 -32.44
N ALA A 673 -20.78 7.94 -31.85
CA ALA A 673 -20.26 7.36 -30.63
C ALA A 673 -19.00 6.54 -30.96
N LEU A 674 -17.89 6.90 -30.32
CA LEU A 674 -16.62 6.19 -30.42
C LEU A 674 -16.21 5.69 -29.05
N GLU A 675 -15.54 4.55 -29.06
CA GLU A 675 -15.02 3.86 -27.90
C GLU A 675 -13.49 3.78 -27.99
N PRO A 676 -12.79 4.86 -27.61
CA PRO A 676 -11.34 4.85 -27.64
C PRO A 676 -10.83 3.77 -26.69
N ASN A 677 -10.13 2.78 -27.23
CA ASN A 677 -9.39 1.81 -26.44
C ASN A 677 -7.90 2.01 -26.70
N PRO A 678 -7.28 2.97 -26.01
CA PRO A 678 -5.89 3.29 -26.24
C PRO A 678 -4.89 2.28 -25.67
N GLN A 679 -5.36 1.36 -24.83
CA GLN A 679 -4.54 0.26 -24.33
C GLN A 679 -4.41 -0.86 -25.38
N SER A 680 -5.26 -0.88 -26.41
CA SER A 680 -5.17 -1.84 -27.50
C SER A 680 -4.19 -1.38 -28.58
N ASN A 681 -3.50 -2.35 -29.22
CA ASN A 681 -2.71 -2.11 -30.43
C ASN A 681 -3.60 -1.89 -31.68
N ASN A 682 -4.92 -1.76 -31.50
CA ASN A 682 -5.84 -1.60 -32.62
C ASN A 682 -5.77 -0.16 -33.13
N MET A 683 -5.42 0.01 -34.41
CA MET A 683 -5.45 1.32 -35.09
C MET A 683 -6.89 1.83 -35.35
N ILE A 684 -7.90 1.00 -35.06
CA ILE A 684 -9.32 1.29 -35.23
C ILE A 684 -10.06 1.10 -33.90
N TRP A 685 -10.94 2.02 -33.58
CA TRP A 685 -11.79 1.96 -32.38
C TRP A 685 -13.18 1.46 -32.72
N ALA A 686 -13.82 0.80 -31.75
CA ALA A 686 -15.22 0.43 -31.89
C ALA A 686 -16.08 1.70 -31.93
N GLY A 687 -17.12 1.70 -32.75
CA GLY A 687 -17.98 2.86 -32.94
C GLY A 687 -19.39 2.47 -33.33
N ASN A 688 -20.34 3.35 -33.00
CA ASN A 688 -21.75 3.22 -33.35
C ASN A 688 -22.33 4.62 -33.61
N LEU A 689 -23.41 4.69 -34.36
CA LEU A 689 -24.17 5.93 -34.56
C LEU A 689 -25.41 5.87 -33.69
N LYS A 690 -25.58 6.79 -32.75
CA LYS A 690 -26.76 6.85 -31.87
C LYS A 690 -27.66 8.01 -32.25
N ARG A 691 -28.97 7.86 -32.04
CA ARG A 691 -29.97 8.86 -32.43
C ARG A 691 -30.74 9.34 -31.21
N TYR A 692 -30.75 10.64 -30.96
CA TYR A 692 -31.40 11.29 -29.82
C TYR A 692 -32.43 12.33 -30.28
N LYS A 693 -33.38 12.67 -29.40
CA LYS A 693 -34.38 13.72 -29.67
C LYS A 693 -33.77 15.09 -29.41
N VAL A 694 -34.14 16.08 -30.22
CA VAL A 694 -33.90 17.49 -29.89
C VAL A 694 -35.08 17.98 -29.04
N VAL A 695 -34.79 18.57 -27.88
CA VAL A 695 -35.81 19.19 -27.03
C VAL A 695 -36.22 20.51 -27.69
N LEU A 696 -37.49 20.66 -28.05
CA LEU A 696 -37.97 21.81 -28.83
C LEU A 696 -38.64 22.91 -27.98
N THR A 697 -38.93 22.64 -26.69
CA THR A 697 -39.69 23.55 -25.83
C THR A 697 -39.19 23.50 -24.38
N GLY A 698 -39.51 24.54 -23.59
CA GLY A 698 -39.14 24.62 -22.17
C GLY A 698 -37.70 25.10 -21.93
N ALA A 699 -37.25 25.03 -20.67
CA ALA A 699 -35.96 25.55 -20.23
C ALA A 699 -34.74 24.86 -20.88
N ASN A 700 -34.93 23.65 -21.41
CA ASN A 700 -33.89 22.86 -22.06
C ASN A 700 -34.02 22.84 -23.59
N ALA A 701 -34.78 23.77 -24.19
CA ALA A 701 -34.92 23.86 -25.64
C ALA A 701 -33.55 23.99 -26.33
N GLY A 702 -33.30 23.17 -27.35
CA GLY A 702 -32.01 23.03 -28.03
C GLY A 702 -31.10 21.94 -27.49
N ALA A 703 -31.38 21.38 -26.31
CA ALA A 703 -30.63 20.25 -25.76
C ALA A 703 -31.05 18.91 -26.40
N PHE A 704 -30.19 17.89 -26.27
CA PHE A 704 -30.49 16.53 -26.69
C PHE A 704 -31.00 15.70 -25.52
N ALA A 705 -32.06 14.92 -25.76
CA ALA A 705 -32.64 14.00 -24.78
C ALA A 705 -32.75 12.57 -25.32
N GLY A 706 -32.77 11.61 -24.40
CA GLY A 706 -33.05 10.20 -24.66
C GLY A 706 -34.43 9.97 -25.27
N ALA A 707 -34.77 8.71 -25.53
CA ALA A 707 -36.01 8.27 -26.15
C ALA A 707 -37.26 8.74 -25.39
N ASN A 708 -37.16 8.87 -24.06
CA ASN A 708 -38.22 9.42 -23.20
C ASN A 708 -38.48 10.93 -23.39
N GLY A 709 -37.57 11.65 -24.04
CA GLY A 709 -37.68 13.09 -24.30
C GLY A 709 -37.37 14.00 -23.10
N THR A 710 -37.00 13.45 -21.94
CA THR A 710 -36.76 14.21 -20.70
C THR A 710 -35.36 14.04 -20.14
N THR A 711 -34.76 12.85 -20.26
CA THR A 711 -33.41 12.59 -19.77
C THR A 711 -32.41 13.21 -20.73
N LEU A 712 -31.72 14.27 -20.29
CA LEU A 712 -30.69 14.93 -21.10
C LEU A 712 -29.50 14.00 -21.36
N VAL A 713 -28.97 14.07 -22.58
CA VAL A 713 -27.83 13.27 -23.04
C VAL A 713 -26.54 13.67 -22.32
N TYR A 714 -26.37 14.96 -22.04
CA TYR A 714 -25.26 15.48 -21.24
C TYR A 714 -25.77 16.07 -19.94
N ASP A 715 -25.03 15.86 -18.86
CA ASP A 715 -25.30 16.50 -17.57
C ASP A 715 -24.81 17.96 -17.54
N SER A 716 -25.01 18.65 -16.41
CA SER A 716 -24.59 20.04 -16.23
C SER A 716 -23.06 20.26 -16.29
N LYS A 717 -22.28 19.17 -16.23
CA LYS A 717 -20.81 19.18 -16.32
C LYS A 717 -20.32 18.76 -17.71
N GLY A 718 -21.24 18.51 -18.65
CA GLY A 718 -20.93 18.05 -20.01
C GLY A 718 -20.55 16.57 -20.10
N ALA A 719 -20.73 15.79 -19.02
CA ALA A 719 -20.49 14.35 -19.04
C ALA A 719 -21.68 13.62 -19.65
N PHE A 720 -21.41 12.52 -20.37
CA PHE A 720 -22.46 11.70 -20.95
C PHE A 720 -23.29 11.02 -19.86
N ASN A 721 -24.61 11.16 -19.94
CA ASN A 721 -25.51 10.61 -18.94
C ASN A 721 -25.77 9.11 -19.19
N LYS A 722 -25.24 8.26 -18.30
CA LYS A 722 -25.33 6.79 -18.40
C LYS A 722 -26.76 6.23 -18.34
N THR A 723 -27.74 7.04 -17.95
CA THR A 723 -29.16 6.63 -17.84
C THR A 723 -29.97 6.88 -19.11
N THR A 724 -29.36 7.38 -20.18
CA THR A 724 -30.05 7.67 -21.43
C THR A 724 -30.32 6.40 -22.23
N THR A 725 -31.40 6.44 -23.01
CA THR A 725 -31.72 5.45 -24.04
C THR A 725 -31.82 6.15 -25.40
N ASP A 726 -31.15 5.66 -26.43
CA ASP A 726 -31.22 6.18 -27.78
C ASP A 726 -32.49 5.68 -28.51
N LEU A 727 -32.90 6.36 -29.59
CA LEU A 727 -34.14 6.07 -30.32
C LEU A 727 -34.11 4.78 -31.14
N TRP A 728 -32.94 4.23 -31.42
CA TRP A 728 -32.76 2.97 -32.13
C TRP A 728 -32.64 1.77 -31.19
N ASN A 729 -32.55 2.01 -29.88
CA ASN A 729 -32.65 0.96 -28.87
C ASN A 729 -34.12 0.50 -28.75
N SER A 730 -34.41 -0.68 -29.31
CA SER A 730 -35.78 -1.22 -29.44
C SER A 730 -35.90 -2.54 -28.69
N SER A 731 -36.95 -2.67 -27.88
CA SER A 731 -37.24 -3.90 -27.15
C SER A 731 -37.49 -5.12 -28.05
N ALA A 732 -37.90 -4.90 -29.32
CA ALA A 732 -38.05 -5.98 -30.28
C ALA A 732 -36.71 -6.63 -30.69
N VAL A 733 -35.58 -5.91 -30.57
CA VAL A 733 -34.24 -6.46 -30.80
C VAL A 733 -33.77 -7.26 -29.58
N TYR A 734 -34.16 -6.80 -28.39
CA TYR A 734 -33.67 -7.27 -27.10
C TYR A 734 -34.64 -8.22 -26.38
N ASP A 735 -35.39 -9.03 -27.13
CA ASP A 735 -36.32 -10.04 -26.60
C ASP A 735 -37.32 -9.48 -25.57
N GLY A 736 -37.90 -8.32 -25.88
CA GLY A 736 -38.86 -7.63 -25.02
C GLY A 736 -38.24 -6.77 -23.92
N LYS A 737 -36.92 -6.81 -23.72
CA LYS A 737 -36.23 -6.00 -22.70
C LYS A 737 -35.94 -4.58 -23.19
N SER A 738 -35.91 -3.64 -22.25
CA SER A 738 -35.49 -2.26 -22.51
C SER A 738 -34.21 -1.99 -21.74
N TYR A 739 -33.19 -1.49 -22.43
CA TYR A 739 -31.90 -1.16 -21.83
C TYR A 739 -31.63 0.34 -21.92
N THR A 740 -31.07 0.90 -20.87
CA THR A 740 -30.36 2.18 -20.95
C THR A 740 -29.02 1.93 -21.62
N ASP A 741 -28.82 2.45 -22.83
CA ASP A 741 -27.53 2.25 -23.51
C ASP A 741 -26.44 3.12 -22.90
N GLY A 742 -26.78 4.29 -22.34
CA GLY A 742 -25.80 5.13 -21.64
C GLY A 742 -24.55 5.45 -22.47
N GLY A 743 -24.65 5.41 -23.81
CA GLY A 743 -23.52 5.58 -24.72
C GLY A 743 -22.79 4.29 -25.12
N ILE A 744 -23.04 3.13 -24.50
CA ILE A 744 -22.39 1.84 -24.80
C ILE A 744 -22.46 1.55 -26.31
N ILE A 745 -21.31 1.30 -26.96
CA ILE A 745 -21.26 1.16 -28.43
C ILE A 745 -22.04 -0.05 -28.91
N ASN A 746 -21.90 -1.18 -28.23
CA ASN A 746 -22.52 -2.44 -28.65
C ASN A 746 -24.01 -2.55 -28.30
N LEU A 747 -24.61 -1.49 -27.75
CA LEU A 747 -26.02 -1.44 -27.35
C LEU A 747 -26.74 -0.29 -28.05
N GLY A 748 -27.89 -0.58 -28.65
CA GLY A 748 -28.69 0.38 -29.41
C GLY A 748 -28.00 0.89 -30.68
N GLY A 749 -28.33 2.14 -31.04
CA GLY A 749 -27.74 2.83 -32.19
C GLY A 749 -28.03 2.17 -33.54
N ALA A 750 -27.25 2.52 -34.56
CA ALA A 750 -27.41 2.02 -35.92
C ALA A 750 -27.16 0.51 -35.99
N LEU A 751 -26.22 -0.01 -35.18
CA LEU A 751 -25.91 -1.44 -35.13
C LEU A 751 -27.13 -2.30 -34.78
N SER A 752 -28.00 -1.87 -33.87
CA SER A 752 -29.23 -2.61 -33.51
C SER A 752 -30.26 -2.67 -34.65
N ARG A 753 -30.13 -1.82 -35.67
CA ARG A 753 -31.04 -1.72 -36.81
C ARG A 753 -30.55 -2.49 -38.03
N VAL A 754 -29.31 -2.99 -38.01
CA VAL A 754 -28.76 -3.80 -39.09
C VAL A 754 -29.36 -5.21 -39.00
N PRO A 755 -30.06 -5.70 -40.04
CA PRO A 755 -30.60 -7.05 -40.04
C PRO A 755 -29.44 -8.06 -40.14
N MET A 756 -29.32 -8.93 -39.13
CA MET A 756 -28.28 -9.95 -39.03
C MET A 756 -28.85 -11.30 -38.63
N PRO A 757 -28.33 -12.42 -39.17
CA PRO A 757 -28.78 -13.74 -38.80
C PRO A 757 -28.27 -14.06 -37.39
N ILE A 758 -29.19 -14.25 -36.45
CA ILE A 758 -28.86 -14.59 -35.06
C ILE A 758 -29.77 -15.67 -34.50
N SER A 759 -29.20 -16.57 -33.70
CA SER A 759 -29.93 -17.64 -33.00
C SER A 759 -30.61 -17.16 -31.72
N GLY A 760 -30.30 -15.93 -31.27
CA GLY A 760 -30.77 -15.36 -30.02
C GLY A 760 -29.80 -15.61 -28.86
N GLN A 761 -29.86 -14.75 -27.84
CA GLN A 761 -28.98 -14.80 -26.68
C GLN A 761 -29.78 -14.54 -25.41
N ILE A 762 -29.53 -15.34 -24.36
CA ILE A 762 -30.08 -15.12 -23.02
C ILE A 762 -29.20 -14.12 -22.28
N GLU A 763 -29.81 -13.23 -21.51
CA GLU A 763 -29.08 -12.24 -20.71
C GLU A 763 -28.23 -12.89 -19.60
N ASN A 764 -26.98 -12.43 -19.49
CA ASN A 764 -26.11 -12.66 -18.35
C ASN A 764 -25.27 -11.38 -18.10
N LEU A 765 -25.68 -10.59 -17.12
CA LEU A 765 -25.02 -9.32 -16.78
C LEU A 765 -23.86 -9.47 -15.78
N SER A 766 -23.58 -10.70 -15.33
CA SER A 766 -22.52 -11.00 -14.36
C SER A 766 -21.18 -11.33 -15.01
N VAL A 767 -21.13 -11.44 -16.34
CA VAL A 767 -19.91 -11.69 -17.12
C VAL A 767 -19.40 -10.39 -17.74
N GLU A 768 -18.09 -10.32 -17.98
CA GLU A 768 -17.44 -9.17 -18.62
C GLU A 768 -16.77 -9.65 -19.94
N PRO A 769 -17.17 -9.13 -21.12
CA PRO A 769 -18.20 -8.11 -21.34
C PRO A 769 -19.62 -8.64 -21.11
N LYS A 770 -20.52 -7.75 -20.66
CA LYS A 770 -21.92 -8.08 -20.37
C LYS A 770 -22.66 -8.67 -21.57
N GLN A 771 -23.43 -9.72 -21.32
CA GLN A 771 -24.27 -10.36 -22.32
C GLN A 771 -25.72 -9.89 -22.20
N TYR A 772 -26.19 -9.12 -23.17
CA TYR A 772 -27.57 -8.65 -23.25
C TYR A 772 -28.48 -9.70 -23.91
N ALA A 773 -29.78 -9.65 -23.63
CA ALA A 773 -30.75 -10.51 -24.32
C ALA A 773 -30.87 -10.11 -25.79
N TYR A 774 -30.95 -11.07 -26.70
CA TYR A 774 -31.22 -10.84 -28.13
C TYR A 774 -32.32 -11.77 -28.63
N ALA A 775 -33.30 -11.21 -29.33
CA ALA A 775 -34.37 -11.99 -29.96
C ALA A 775 -33.83 -12.79 -31.16
N ALA A 776 -34.22 -14.06 -31.27
CA ALA A 776 -33.78 -14.92 -32.38
C ALA A 776 -34.34 -14.42 -33.73
N ARG A 777 -33.45 -14.27 -34.72
CA ARG A 777 -33.78 -13.83 -36.09
C ARG A 777 -32.89 -14.53 -37.10
N PRO A 778 -32.94 -15.88 -37.21
CA PRO A 778 -31.97 -16.66 -38.00
C PRO A 778 -32.02 -16.38 -39.51
N ASN A 779 -33.14 -15.82 -40.00
CA ASN A 779 -33.33 -15.48 -41.42
C ASN A 779 -33.21 -13.97 -41.70
N ALA A 780 -32.83 -13.14 -40.73
CA ALA A 780 -32.56 -11.73 -41.01
C ALA A 780 -31.24 -11.60 -41.77
N LEU A 781 -31.22 -10.81 -42.85
CA LEU A 781 -30.06 -10.67 -43.70
C LEU A 781 -29.98 -9.25 -44.26
N ARG A 782 -28.77 -8.72 -44.35
CA ARG A 782 -28.47 -7.49 -45.09
C ARG A 782 -27.95 -7.79 -46.48
N ARG A 783 -28.14 -6.85 -47.41
CA ARG A 783 -27.64 -6.93 -48.78
C ARG A 783 -26.46 -5.99 -48.97
N LEU A 784 -25.51 -6.39 -49.80
CA LEU A 784 -24.43 -5.53 -50.29
C LEU A 784 -24.58 -5.39 -51.80
N PHE A 785 -24.50 -4.17 -52.31
CA PHE A 785 -24.45 -3.91 -53.75
C PHE A 785 -23.06 -3.39 -54.09
N THR A 786 -22.42 -3.99 -55.10
CA THR A 786 -21.05 -3.66 -55.50
C THR A 786 -20.90 -3.66 -57.01
N ASN A 787 -19.99 -2.85 -57.54
CA ASN A 787 -19.61 -2.85 -58.95
C ASN A 787 -18.40 -3.76 -59.23
N VAL A 788 -18.02 -4.65 -58.31
CA VAL A 788 -16.85 -5.53 -58.48
C VAL A 788 -17.13 -6.68 -59.44
N THR A 789 -16.18 -6.97 -60.32
CA THR A 789 -16.14 -8.13 -61.23
C THR A 789 -14.79 -8.86 -61.13
N VAL A 790 -14.72 -10.09 -61.65
CA VAL A 790 -13.50 -10.91 -61.69
C VAL A 790 -13.06 -11.10 -63.14
N ASN A 791 -11.80 -10.75 -63.44
CA ASN A 791 -11.17 -11.03 -64.72
C ASN A 791 -10.04 -12.05 -64.52
N GLY A 792 -10.32 -13.35 -64.68
CA GLY A 792 -9.26 -14.36 -64.76
C GLY A 792 -8.61 -14.80 -63.44
N GLY A 793 -9.32 -14.72 -62.31
CA GLY A 793 -9.01 -15.53 -61.12
C GLY A 793 -7.79 -15.11 -60.30
N ALA A 794 -7.80 -13.89 -59.77
CA ALA A 794 -7.13 -13.47 -58.53
C ALA A 794 -7.48 -12.00 -58.20
N ASP A 795 -7.61 -11.17 -59.24
CA ASP A 795 -7.78 -9.73 -59.09
C ASP A 795 -9.25 -9.31 -59.20
N LEU A 796 -9.74 -8.64 -58.16
CA LEU A 796 -11.04 -7.96 -58.14
C LEU A 796 -10.90 -6.61 -58.86
N THR A 797 -11.71 -6.39 -59.90
CA THR A 797 -11.70 -5.16 -60.69
C THR A 797 -13.06 -4.46 -60.65
N SER A 798 -13.10 -3.16 -60.94
CA SER A 798 -14.37 -2.44 -61.08
C SER A 798 -14.98 -2.70 -62.46
N LYS A 799 -16.26 -3.02 -62.49
CA LYS A 799 -17.12 -2.94 -63.67
C LYS A 799 -17.32 -1.47 -64.04
N ASP A 800 -17.33 -1.17 -65.33
CA ASP A 800 -17.61 0.19 -65.85
C ASP A 800 -18.94 0.73 -65.32
N ASP A 801 -19.05 2.06 -65.16
CA ASP A 801 -20.18 2.78 -64.53
C ASP A 801 -21.55 2.65 -65.23
N SER A 802 -21.65 1.80 -66.26
CA SER A 802 -22.82 1.67 -67.15
C SER A 802 -23.64 0.38 -66.98
N GLY A 803 -23.32 -0.47 -65.99
CA GLY A 803 -24.05 -1.73 -65.76
C GLY A 803 -24.59 -1.92 -64.34
N ASP A 804 -25.53 -2.87 -64.18
CA ASP A 804 -26.15 -3.19 -62.88
C ASP A 804 -25.13 -3.61 -61.82
N LEU A 805 -25.36 -3.16 -60.58
CA LEU A 805 -24.57 -3.56 -59.41
C LEU A 805 -24.83 -5.02 -59.04
N LEU A 806 -23.78 -5.74 -58.68
CA LEU A 806 -23.85 -7.08 -58.12
C LEU A 806 -24.45 -7.02 -56.70
N SER A 807 -25.60 -7.65 -56.49
CA SER A 807 -26.17 -7.89 -55.16
C SER A 807 -25.47 -9.08 -54.49
N ILE A 808 -25.15 -8.99 -53.20
CA ILE A 808 -24.58 -10.07 -52.39
C ILE A 808 -25.46 -10.24 -51.13
N PRO A 809 -26.10 -11.42 -50.95
CA PRO A 809 -26.19 -12.50 -51.92
C PRO A 809 -26.95 -12.05 -53.19
N VAL A 810 -26.68 -12.73 -54.30
CA VAL A 810 -27.46 -12.58 -55.54
C VAL A 810 -28.84 -13.18 -55.26
N GLY A 811 -29.90 -12.51 -55.70
CA GLY A 811 -31.27 -13.04 -55.63
C GLY A 811 -31.45 -14.24 -56.54
N ASP A 812 -32.63 -14.87 -56.47
CA ASP A 812 -33.04 -15.86 -57.47
C ASP A 812 -33.32 -15.21 -58.85
N ALA A 813 -33.94 -15.95 -59.76
CA ALA A 813 -34.22 -15.47 -61.13
C ALA A 813 -35.10 -14.21 -61.17
N ASP A 814 -35.89 -13.97 -60.12
CA ASP A 814 -36.78 -12.81 -59.97
C ASP A 814 -36.13 -11.70 -59.12
N GLY A 815 -34.90 -11.92 -58.63
CA GLY A 815 -34.14 -10.97 -57.80
C GLY A 815 -34.48 -11.02 -56.31
N ASP A 816 -35.25 -12.02 -55.88
CA ASP A 816 -35.73 -12.19 -54.51
C ASP A 816 -34.79 -13.09 -53.68
N ILE A 817 -34.82 -12.90 -52.35
CA ILE A 817 -34.05 -13.70 -51.39
C ILE A 817 -35.04 -14.55 -50.58
N PRO A 818 -34.77 -15.87 -50.38
CA PRO A 818 -35.63 -16.73 -49.57
C PRO A 818 -35.86 -16.18 -48.15
N THR A 819 -37.07 -16.35 -47.61
CA THR A 819 -37.40 -15.91 -46.24
C THR A 819 -37.02 -16.93 -45.16
N THR A 820 -36.57 -18.12 -45.56
CA THR A 820 -36.14 -19.23 -44.69
C THR A 820 -34.90 -19.92 -45.23
N GLY A 821 -34.06 -20.48 -44.36
CA GLY A 821 -32.89 -21.24 -44.80
C GLY A 821 -31.77 -20.36 -45.37
N ILE A 822 -31.72 -19.10 -44.90
CA ILE A 822 -30.79 -18.08 -45.39
C ILE A 822 -29.32 -18.51 -45.36
N SER A 823 -28.89 -19.21 -44.31
CA SER A 823 -27.50 -19.67 -44.17
C SER A 823 -27.09 -20.61 -45.32
N ALA A 824 -27.92 -21.60 -45.63
CA ALA A 824 -27.68 -22.52 -46.74
C ALA A 824 -27.73 -21.80 -48.10
N TYR A 825 -28.69 -20.89 -48.27
CA TYR A 825 -28.82 -20.10 -49.49
C TYR A 825 -27.60 -19.21 -49.75
N VAL A 826 -27.16 -18.45 -48.75
CA VAL A 826 -25.98 -17.57 -48.87
C VAL A 826 -24.74 -18.40 -49.21
N LEU A 827 -24.50 -19.51 -48.51
CA LEU A 827 -23.34 -20.37 -48.79
C LEU A 827 -23.35 -20.88 -50.24
N LYS A 828 -24.52 -21.33 -50.72
CA LYS A 828 -24.71 -21.79 -52.09
C LYS A 828 -24.37 -20.72 -53.12
N GLN A 829 -24.73 -19.46 -52.87
CA GLN A 829 -24.38 -18.34 -53.77
C GLN A 829 -22.86 -18.16 -53.89
N PHE A 830 -22.11 -18.29 -52.79
CA PHE A 830 -20.65 -18.18 -52.81
C PHE A 830 -19.93 -19.37 -53.46
N THR A 831 -20.60 -20.51 -53.63
CA THR A 831 -20.03 -21.71 -54.26
C THR A 831 -20.46 -21.89 -55.71
N GLU A 832 -21.65 -21.44 -56.11
CA GLU A 832 -22.23 -21.76 -57.42
C GLU A 832 -22.41 -20.54 -58.35
N GLN A 833 -22.59 -19.33 -57.81
CA GLN A 833 -22.89 -18.16 -58.64
C GLN A 833 -21.66 -17.71 -59.43
N ASN A 834 -21.84 -17.43 -60.73
CA ASN A 834 -20.74 -17.25 -61.69
C ASN A 834 -19.72 -16.15 -61.36
N THR A 835 -20.07 -15.14 -60.58
CA THR A 835 -19.16 -14.05 -60.19
C THR A 835 -18.58 -14.29 -58.79
N LEU A 836 -19.43 -14.64 -57.83
CA LEU A 836 -19.05 -14.87 -56.43
C LEU A 836 -18.20 -16.12 -56.24
N LYS A 837 -18.43 -17.18 -57.02
CA LYS A 837 -17.64 -18.42 -56.96
C LYS A 837 -16.18 -18.19 -57.35
N ASP A 838 -15.88 -17.15 -58.12
CA ASP A 838 -14.53 -16.83 -58.59
C ASP A 838 -13.80 -15.84 -57.66
N PHE A 839 -14.45 -15.35 -56.59
CA PHE A 839 -13.78 -14.48 -55.61
C PHE A 839 -12.71 -15.25 -54.83
N PRO A 840 -11.59 -14.61 -54.45
CA PRO A 840 -10.61 -15.21 -53.56
C PRO A 840 -11.26 -15.70 -52.26
N ILE A 841 -10.85 -16.87 -51.78
CA ILE A 841 -11.45 -17.52 -50.62
C ILE A 841 -11.47 -16.64 -49.37
N PHE A 842 -10.36 -15.92 -49.11
CA PHE A 842 -10.24 -14.98 -48.00
C PHE A 842 -11.23 -13.80 -48.12
N VAL A 843 -11.52 -13.34 -49.34
CA VAL A 843 -12.55 -12.31 -49.58
C VAL A 843 -13.94 -12.88 -49.32
N LYS A 844 -14.21 -14.12 -49.75
CA LYS A 844 -15.50 -14.79 -49.45
C LYS A 844 -15.72 -14.90 -47.94
N GLN A 845 -14.71 -15.31 -47.18
CA GLN A 845 -14.78 -15.35 -45.70
C GLN A 845 -15.10 -13.96 -45.11
N LYS A 846 -14.43 -12.89 -45.58
CA LYS A 846 -14.72 -11.51 -45.16
C LYS A 846 -16.14 -11.07 -45.50
N LEU A 847 -16.64 -11.41 -46.69
CA LEU A 847 -18.01 -11.09 -47.11
C LEU A 847 -19.06 -11.87 -46.32
N LEU A 848 -18.78 -13.14 -45.96
CA LEU A 848 -19.66 -13.91 -45.08
C LEU A 848 -19.71 -13.31 -43.67
N ASN A 849 -18.55 -12.87 -43.14
CA ASN A 849 -18.49 -12.11 -41.90
C ASN A 849 -19.22 -10.77 -41.99
N TYR A 850 -19.12 -10.09 -43.14
CA TYR A 850 -19.92 -8.92 -43.44
C TYR A 850 -21.41 -9.29 -43.41
N LEU A 851 -21.89 -10.38 -44.01
CA LEU A 851 -23.31 -10.73 -43.99
C LEU A 851 -23.85 -11.17 -42.61
N GLY A 852 -22.98 -11.24 -41.59
CA GLY A 852 -23.36 -11.50 -40.20
C GLY A 852 -23.15 -12.94 -39.74
N PHE A 853 -22.49 -13.77 -40.54
CA PHE A 853 -22.05 -15.10 -40.14
C PHE A 853 -20.72 -15.01 -39.38
N SER A 854 -20.41 -16.01 -38.56
CA SER A 854 -19.14 -16.08 -37.82
C SER A 854 -18.20 -17.10 -38.46
N VAL A 855 -17.50 -16.69 -39.52
CA VAL A 855 -16.57 -17.53 -40.28
C VAL A 855 -15.13 -17.19 -39.90
N PRO A 856 -14.29 -18.17 -39.51
CA PRO A 856 -12.87 -17.93 -39.27
C PRO A 856 -12.19 -17.32 -40.51
N LEU A 857 -11.36 -16.30 -40.28
CA LEU A 857 -10.52 -15.71 -41.31
C LEU A 857 -9.22 -16.51 -41.40
N ASP A 858 -9.01 -17.17 -42.52
CA ASP A 858 -7.83 -18.02 -42.79
C ASP A 858 -7.32 -17.77 -44.21
N GLU A 859 -6.16 -17.13 -44.31
CA GLU A 859 -5.52 -16.78 -45.58
C GLU A 859 -5.01 -18.00 -46.36
N VAL A 860 -4.84 -19.15 -45.70
CA VAL A 860 -4.36 -20.39 -46.35
C VAL A 860 -5.48 -21.39 -46.64
N ALA A 861 -6.74 -21.06 -46.30
CA ALA A 861 -7.87 -21.94 -46.57
C ALA A 861 -8.05 -22.18 -48.07
N THR A 862 -8.30 -23.43 -48.47
CA THR A 862 -8.58 -23.78 -49.88
C THR A 862 -10.06 -23.75 -50.23
N ASP A 863 -10.94 -23.91 -49.23
CA ASP A 863 -12.38 -24.05 -49.40
C ASP A 863 -13.19 -23.34 -48.30
N LEU A 864 -14.47 -23.06 -48.59
CA LEU A 864 -15.42 -22.53 -47.60
C LEU A 864 -15.92 -23.67 -46.68
N PRO A 865 -16.36 -23.36 -45.45
CA PRO A 865 -16.95 -24.38 -44.57
C PRO A 865 -18.22 -24.98 -45.18
N ALA A 866 -18.46 -26.26 -44.91
CA ALA A 866 -19.62 -26.99 -45.42
C ALA A 866 -20.98 -26.44 -44.92
N THR A 867 -20.98 -25.72 -43.79
CA THR A 867 -22.15 -25.03 -43.25
C THR A 867 -21.75 -23.68 -42.66
N LEU A 868 -22.68 -22.72 -42.66
CA LEU A 868 -22.48 -21.43 -42.00
C LEU A 868 -23.08 -21.45 -40.59
N THR A 869 -22.25 -21.21 -39.58
CA THR A 869 -22.69 -21.07 -38.20
C THR A 869 -23.37 -19.72 -37.99
N THR A 870 -24.60 -19.74 -37.50
CA THR A 870 -25.35 -18.53 -37.12
C THR A 870 -25.00 -18.15 -35.67
N PRO A 871 -24.44 -16.96 -35.42
CA PRO A 871 -24.03 -16.56 -34.07
C PRO A 871 -25.25 -16.31 -33.16
N ASN A 872 -25.04 -16.39 -31.84
CA ASN A 872 -26.11 -16.13 -30.85
C ASN A 872 -26.46 -14.63 -30.74
N ALA A 873 -25.47 -13.76 -30.97
CA ALA A 873 -25.60 -12.30 -30.99
C ALA A 873 -25.11 -11.72 -32.34
N PRO A 874 -25.48 -10.48 -32.69
CA PRO A 874 -25.11 -9.89 -33.97
C PRO A 874 -23.59 -9.84 -34.18
N HIS A 875 -23.11 -10.48 -35.24
CA HIS A 875 -21.70 -10.43 -35.66
C HIS A 875 -21.53 -9.34 -36.72
N LEU A 876 -20.88 -8.22 -36.37
CA LEU A 876 -20.81 -7.02 -37.21
C LEU A 876 -19.37 -6.77 -37.67
N ALA A 877 -19.12 -7.02 -38.96
CA ALA A 877 -17.89 -6.58 -39.62
C ALA A 877 -18.21 -5.36 -40.51
N MET A 878 -18.26 -4.16 -39.92
CA MET A 878 -18.37 -2.89 -40.63
C MET A 878 -17.46 -1.86 -40.00
N GLY A 879 -16.81 -1.05 -40.84
CA GLY A 879 -16.06 0.12 -40.43
C GLY A 879 -16.58 1.37 -41.14
N GLY A 880 -16.33 2.53 -40.55
CA GLY A 880 -16.57 3.83 -41.18
C GLY A 880 -15.36 4.72 -40.95
N SER A 881 -15.06 5.58 -41.93
CA SER A 881 -14.11 6.67 -41.73
C SER A 881 -14.86 7.89 -41.22
N VAL A 882 -14.40 8.48 -40.12
CA VAL A 882 -14.92 9.76 -39.63
C VAL A 882 -13.93 10.85 -40.05
N HIS A 883 -14.29 11.62 -41.06
CA HIS A 883 -13.62 12.89 -41.34
C HIS A 883 -14.24 13.96 -40.44
N SER A 884 -13.52 14.40 -39.43
CA SER A 884 -13.89 15.57 -38.63
C SER A 884 -12.65 16.37 -38.33
N PHE A 885 -12.71 17.69 -38.47
CA PHE A 885 -11.74 18.59 -37.83
C PHE A 885 -11.95 18.47 -36.32
N PRO A 886 -11.05 17.83 -35.56
CA PRO A 886 -11.30 17.56 -34.16
C PRO A 886 -11.15 18.85 -33.35
N VAL A 887 -12.19 19.18 -32.59
CA VAL A 887 -12.09 20.15 -31.49
C VAL A 887 -11.99 19.33 -30.21
N GLN A 888 -10.75 19.01 -29.80
CA GLN A 888 -10.35 18.55 -28.45
C GLN A 888 -11.18 17.41 -27.80
N LEU A 889 -10.57 16.23 -27.62
CA LEU A 889 -11.11 15.17 -26.75
C LEU A 889 -10.83 15.52 -25.27
N THR A 890 -11.80 15.39 -24.37
CA THR A 890 -11.60 15.65 -22.92
C THR A 890 -12.55 14.76 -22.12
N TYR A 891 -12.05 14.15 -21.04
CA TYR A 891 -12.84 13.20 -20.22
C TYR A 891 -13.82 13.93 -19.27
N SER A 892 -13.44 15.10 -18.75
CA SER A 892 -14.33 16.08 -18.11
C SER A 892 -13.60 17.42 -17.90
N GLY A 893 -14.34 18.51 -17.66
CA GLY A 893 -13.74 19.77 -17.22
C GLY A 893 -14.68 20.67 -16.43
N THR A 894 -14.12 21.56 -15.60
CA THR A 894 -14.89 22.58 -14.89
C THR A 894 -14.84 23.90 -15.65
N LEU A 895 -16.00 24.56 -15.76
CA LEU A 895 -16.14 25.90 -16.29
C LEU A 895 -16.23 26.90 -15.13
N ASP A 896 -15.60 28.06 -15.27
CA ASP A 896 -15.83 29.18 -14.37
C ASP A 896 -17.12 29.94 -14.72
N ALA A 897 -17.45 30.95 -13.91
CA ALA A 897 -18.64 31.78 -14.08
C ALA A 897 -18.69 32.56 -15.41
N SER A 898 -17.56 32.65 -16.12
CA SER A 898 -17.45 33.25 -17.46
C SER A 898 -17.51 32.23 -18.61
N GLY A 899 -17.70 30.94 -18.31
CA GLY A 899 -17.70 29.88 -19.32
C GLY A 899 -16.30 29.52 -19.83
N VAL A 900 -15.24 29.93 -19.12
CA VAL A 900 -13.85 29.64 -19.43
C VAL A 900 -13.41 28.39 -18.65
N ARG A 901 -12.65 27.50 -19.30
CA ARG A 901 -12.25 26.20 -18.74
C ARG A 901 -11.13 26.36 -17.71
N THR A 902 -11.30 25.83 -16.50
CA THR A 902 -10.35 25.97 -15.39
C THR A 902 -9.60 24.69 -15.03
N HIS A 903 -10.20 23.50 -15.23
CA HIS A 903 -9.53 22.21 -15.03
C HIS A 903 -10.01 21.19 -16.06
N LEU A 904 -9.09 20.47 -16.69
CA LEU A 904 -9.36 19.32 -17.57
C LEU A 904 -8.89 18.03 -16.89
N LYS A 905 -9.73 17.00 -16.87
CA LYS A 905 -9.30 15.62 -16.59
C LYS A 905 -9.11 14.87 -17.91
N CYS A 906 -7.90 14.33 -18.06
CA CYS A 906 -7.37 13.56 -19.19
C CYS A 906 -7.38 14.28 -20.56
N LEU A 907 -6.40 15.17 -20.76
CA LEU A 907 -5.44 15.12 -21.88
C LEU A 907 -4.26 16.05 -21.56
N TYR A 908 -3.03 15.53 -21.53
CA TYR A 908 -1.80 16.32 -21.59
C TYR A 908 -1.37 16.41 -23.05
N SER A 909 -1.27 17.64 -23.56
CA SER A 909 -0.59 17.99 -24.81
C SER A 909 0.84 18.38 -24.45
N HIS A 910 1.83 17.86 -25.17
CA HIS A 910 3.12 18.53 -25.27
C HIS A 910 3.08 19.46 -26.49
N GLN A 911 3.63 20.67 -26.32
CA GLN A 911 4.16 21.48 -27.42
C GLN A 911 5.34 20.77 -28.08
#